data_AF-A0A290QJZ3-F1
#
_entry.id   AF-A0A290QJZ3-F1
#
_cell.length_a   1.000
_cell.length_b   1.000
_cell.length_c   1.000
_cell.angle_alpha   90.00
_cell.angle_beta   90.00
_cell.angle_gamma   90.00
#
_symmetry.space_group_name_H-M   'P 1'
#
loop_
_entity.id
_entity.type
_entity.pdbx_description
1 polymer ?
#
loop_
_entity_poly.entity_id
_entity_poly.type
_entity_poly.pdbx_seq_one_letter_code
_entity_poly.pdbx_strand_id
1 'polypeptide(L)'
;MNATPLPAARSSRPRLALVALTLAALASATLARADRFIVPTDSSSSSSPSPAPSSPSSGSSGSSSSGGGSYSGGSSSSGNYDSGGGGRFITPIPGGSYSSPGGNSGGGGFTGGGSGGYYGGHRGGYYYDPFWGGCYYWGGNYYYWGGHFYSSFHNRYSIYRDPSYYDYRSVPSANTQSPIFFPPSPPPLGAPVPPRPPAQTSITAPKDLASYLYEPFYAPLSTRITQADLTKKLLQRLDAFRTTRSRLQTELLARLDELKDVDPATRTSELNLLASRQAGDLSRLEAEADDLRGDLLHGGLVGLFSGSGDWNERRRWRLGEGTLALPREQLVSIEFRVIRAAAFYQEGLSPQQRRLLREVEMELQVAAFKPKDAAPANPDETLLFFSPETSRLVLPPDLPPDLSLKIETYEKDKSALKSELRDAIYTLDRVHASKRADALRTLASEQSPRFDTLEALADEIRAGFALLPNPPGPPTPPAFPAALSTRITAYQTEKTALQKILQASLDEVRKANGVDSFKLVKKDAPSVGPATFRFEVPKSENSDAVIAAARKAIETFNRDHEKRLADLGKEREAIRVEVARFATDSKAASGKSVETLLADFYAHLQQGERWQHYRYYQIATLQQGLSPQQRRLLFEVALERLNLSLPAGEYPP
;
A
#
# COMPACT_ATOMS: atom_id res chain seq x y z
N MET A 1 -34.21 11.29 -50.63
CA MET A 1 -32.99 12.14 -50.64
C MET A 1 -32.06 11.57 -49.58
N ASN A 2 -30.79 11.32 -49.91
CA ASN A 2 -29.85 10.69 -48.97
C ASN A 2 -29.09 11.77 -48.19
N ALA A 3 -28.96 11.59 -46.87
CA ALA A 3 -28.13 12.42 -46.01
C ALA A 3 -27.06 11.54 -45.36
N THR A 4 -25.78 11.86 -45.62
CA THR A 4 -24.63 11.07 -45.16
C THR A 4 -24.28 11.40 -43.71
N PRO A 5 -24.07 10.42 -42.82
CA PRO A 5 -23.61 10.69 -41.46
C PRO A 5 -22.11 11.06 -41.42
N LEU A 6 -21.75 12.01 -40.57
CA LEU A 6 -20.35 12.40 -40.30
C LEU A 6 -19.63 11.34 -39.45
N PRO A 7 -18.31 11.14 -39.63
CA PRO A 7 -17.54 10.16 -38.87
C PRO A 7 -17.32 10.59 -37.41
N ALA A 8 -17.46 9.65 -36.47
CA ALA A 8 -17.29 9.91 -35.05
C ALA A 8 -15.81 10.12 -34.66
N ALA A 9 -15.53 11.18 -33.88
CA ALA A 9 -14.19 11.48 -33.40
C ALA A 9 -13.72 10.49 -32.32
N ARG A 10 -12.61 9.79 -32.57
CA ARG A 10 -11.93 8.94 -31.57
C ARG A 10 -11.23 9.80 -30.51
N SER A 11 -11.80 9.90 -29.30
CA SER A 11 -11.15 10.61 -28.19
C SER A 11 -10.02 9.79 -27.54
N SER A 12 -8.77 10.16 -27.81
CA SER A 12 -7.58 9.59 -27.16
C SER A 12 -7.44 10.15 -25.73
N ARG A 13 -7.42 9.26 -24.72
CA ARG A 13 -7.33 9.64 -23.30
C ARG A 13 -5.91 9.42 -22.75
N PRO A 14 -5.37 10.33 -21.91
CA PRO A 14 -3.96 10.28 -21.48
C PRO A 14 -3.67 9.24 -20.37
N ARG A 15 -2.41 8.78 -20.32
CA ARG A 15 -1.83 7.91 -19.27
C ARG A 15 -0.48 8.47 -18.81
N LEU A 16 -0.38 8.98 -17.58
CA LEU A 16 0.75 9.78 -17.07
C LEU A 16 1.57 9.15 -15.91
N ALA A 17 1.09 8.08 -15.27
CA ALA A 17 1.53 7.75 -13.90
C ALA A 17 2.84 6.94 -13.75
N LEU A 18 3.37 6.30 -14.80
CA LEU A 18 4.44 5.28 -14.65
C LEU A 18 5.83 5.69 -15.18
N VAL A 19 5.96 6.89 -15.76
CA VAL A 19 7.18 7.27 -16.53
C VAL A 19 8.14 8.16 -15.74
N ALA A 20 7.63 8.95 -14.78
CA ALA A 20 8.40 9.89 -13.95
C ALA A 20 9.61 9.27 -13.22
N LEU A 21 9.49 8.00 -12.81
CA LEU A 21 10.49 7.30 -12.00
C LEU A 21 11.81 6.98 -12.74
N THR A 22 11.87 7.03 -14.07
CA THR A 22 13.13 6.76 -14.80
C THR A 22 13.76 8.02 -15.41
N LEU A 23 13.02 9.13 -15.51
CA LEU A 23 13.53 10.39 -16.08
C LEU A 23 14.16 11.32 -15.04
N ALA A 24 13.80 11.18 -13.77
CA ALA A 24 14.52 11.82 -12.66
C ALA A 24 16.03 11.48 -12.67
N ALA A 25 16.41 10.29 -13.15
CA ALA A 25 17.80 9.83 -13.28
C ALA A 25 18.63 10.54 -14.37
N LEU A 26 17.99 11.25 -15.31
CA LEU A 26 18.64 11.85 -16.50
C LEU A 26 18.58 13.39 -16.53
N ALA A 27 17.67 14.00 -15.77
CA ALA A 27 17.88 15.35 -15.23
C ALA A 27 18.91 15.33 -14.07
N SER A 28 18.99 14.22 -13.34
CA SER A 28 20.22 13.84 -12.63
C SER A 28 21.31 13.48 -13.63
N ALA A 29 22.58 13.40 -13.21
CA ALA A 29 23.76 13.22 -14.07
C ALA A 29 24.06 14.39 -15.04
N THR A 30 23.08 14.97 -15.74
CA THR A 30 23.24 16.27 -16.43
C THR A 30 23.51 17.39 -15.43
N LEU A 31 22.68 17.50 -14.38
CA LEU A 31 22.96 18.35 -13.21
C LEU A 31 24.27 18.00 -12.47
N ALA A 32 24.91 16.85 -12.72
CA ALA A 32 26.10 16.42 -11.99
C ALA A 32 27.40 17.04 -12.50
N ARG A 33 27.44 17.47 -13.76
CA ARG A 33 28.67 17.92 -14.46
C ARG A 33 28.41 19.11 -15.37
N ALA A 34 27.87 20.19 -14.80
CA ALA A 34 27.69 21.47 -15.51
C ALA A 34 28.99 21.98 -16.18
N ASP A 35 30.16 21.67 -15.62
CA ASP A 35 31.46 22.06 -16.20
C ASP A 35 31.91 21.22 -17.42
N ARG A 36 31.37 20.00 -17.63
CA ARG A 36 31.82 19.09 -18.71
C ARG A 36 30.76 18.11 -19.19
N PHE A 37 30.10 18.44 -20.31
CA PHE A 37 29.99 17.54 -21.47
C PHE A 37 29.55 18.26 -22.75
N ILE A 38 30.50 18.54 -23.65
CA ILE A 38 30.25 18.49 -25.09
C ILE A 38 30.29 17.00 -25.47
N VAL A 39 29.30 16.51 -26.22
CA VAL A 39 29.30 15.12 -26.71
C VAL A 39 30.15 15.03 -27.98
N PRO A 40 31.24 14.24 -28.01
CA PRO A 40 31.93 13.91 -29.25
C PRO A 40 31.08 12.93 -30.06
N THR A 41 30.88 13.19 -31.36
CA THR A 41 30.31 12.22 -32.29
C THR A 41 31.44 11.54 -33.07
N ASP A 42 31.74 10.29 -32.69
CA ASP A 42 32.81 9.48 -33.31
C ASP A 42 32.60 9.35 -34.82
N SER A 43 33.52 9.91 -35.61
CA SER A 43 33.42 9.94 -37.08
C SER A 43 34.80 10.01 -37.77
N SER A 44 35.72 9.10 -37.44
CA SER A 44 36.84 8.78 -38.33
C SER A 44 37.35 7.35 -38.12
N SER A 45 37.79 6.71 -39.22
CA SER A 45 38.43 5.41 -39.20
C SER A 45 39.81 5.52 -39.87
N SER A 46 40.85 5.11 -39.14
CA SER A 46 42.19 4.83 -39.66
C SER A 46 42.95 3.97 -38.65
N SER A 47 44.09 3.39 -39.04
CA SER A 47 44.52 2.10 -38.52
C SER A 47 46.03 1.97 -38.22
N SER A 48 46.33 1.22 -37.14
CA SER A 48 47.60 0.50 -36.89
C SER A 48 48.84 1.35 -36.51
N PRO A 49 49.89 0.75 -35.91
CA PRO A 49 49.92 -0.38 -34.96
C PRO A 49 50.77 -0.08 -33.69
N SER A 50 50.80 -1.04 -32.74
CA SER A 50 51.66 -1.00 -31.53
C SER A 50 53.16 -1.16 -31.84
N PRO A 51 54.04 -0.84 -30.86
CA PRO A 51 54.73 -1.95 -30.18
C PRO A 51 54.84 -1.81 -28.65
N ALA A 52 55.23 -2.92 -28.02
CA ALA A 52 55.74 -3.03 -26.64
C ALA A 52 57.19 -3.64 -26.73
N PRO A 53 57.89 -4.06 -25.66
CA PRO A 53 57.63 -3.95 -24.21
C PRO A 53 58.86 -3.45 -23.39
N SER A 54 58.72 -3.29 -22.06
CA SER A 54 59.79 -3.65 -21.10
C SER A 54 59.34 -3.55 -19.62
N SER A 55 59.83 -4.48 -18.80
CA SER A 55 60.01 -4.39 -17.33
C SER A 55 61.49 -4.74 -17.04
N PRO A 56 62.10 -4.44 -15.88
CA PRO A 56 61.87 -5.25 -14.66
C PRO A 56 62.18 -4.56 -13.28
N SER A 57 62.12 -5.34 -12.19
CA SER A 57 62.93 -5.20 -10.92
C SER A 57 62.67 -3.99 -9.98
N SER A 58 62.96 -4.00 -8.66
CA SER A 58 63.17 -5.06 -7.63
C SER A 58 63.31 -4.46 -6.21
N GLY A 59 63.04 -5.23 -5.13
CA GLY A 59 63.21 -4.85 -3.70
C GLY A 59 61.97 -5.25 -2.87
N SER A 60 61.99 -5.93 -1.70
CA SER A 60 62.95 -6.08 -0.58
C SER A 60 63.10 -4.79 0.28
N SER A 61 63.06 -4.78 1.62
CA SER A 61 63.12 -5.85 2.65
C SER A 61 62.64 -5.41 4.07
N GLY A 62 62.33 -6.36 4.96
CA GLY A 62 62.20 -6.18 6.45
C GLY A 62 60.75 -6.02 6.98
N SER A 63 60.28 -6.53 8.13
CA SER A 63 60.82 -6.85 9.49
C SER A 63 61.18 -5.62 10.34
N SER A 64 60.73 -5.40 11.60
CA SER A 64 59.79 -6.10 12.53
C SER A 64 59.47 -5.11 13.72
N SER A 65 58.91 -5.39 14.92
CA SER A 65 58.56 -6.61 15.70
C SER A 65 57.58 -6.29 16.87
N SER A 66 56.99 -7.34 17.48
CA SER A 66 56.71 -7.53 18.94
C SER A 66 55.78 -6.61 19.77
N GLY A 67 54.97 -7.23 20.64
CA GLY A 67 54.28 -6.61 21.80
C GLY A 67 52.73 -6.72 21.72
N GLY A 68 51.98 -7.26 22.69
CA GLY A 68 52.34 -7.96 23.94
C GLY A 68 51.65 -7.36 25.17
N GLY A 69 50.58 -7.99 25.67
CA GLY A 69 49.88 -7.57 26.89
C GLY A 69 48.59 -8.35 27.17
N SER A 70 48.47 -8.94 28.35
CA SER A 70 47.33 -9.74 28.81
C SER A 70 46.80 -9.19 30.14
N TYR A 71 45.50 -9.25 30.39
CA TYR A 71 44.93 -9.04 31.73
C TYR A 71 43.69 -9.89 32.02
N SER A 72 43.66 -10.49 33.20
CA SER A 72 42.52 -11.02 33.95
C SER A 72 42.08 -9.99 35.01
N GLY A 73 40.99 -10.09 35.78
CA GLY A 73 39.91 -11.09 35.94
C GLY A 73 39.13 -10.82 37.25
N GLY A 74 38.05 -11.56 37.53
CA GLY A 74 37.18 -11.42 38.73
C GLY A 74 35.69 -11.23 38.34
N SER A 75 34.69 -11.91 38.93
CA SER A 75 34.32 -12.10 40.35
C SER A 75 33.76 -10.83 41.00
N SER A 76 32.64 -10.83 41.74
CA SER A 76 31.62 -11.85 42.04
C SER A 76 30.49 -11.22 42.90
N SER A 77 29.23 -11.66 42.82
CA SER A 77 28.25 -11.44 43.90
C SER A 77 27.07 -12.43 43.88
N SER A 78 26.49 -12.67 45.05
CA SER A 78 25.33 -13.54 45.29
C SER A 78 24.10 -12.72 45.70
N GLY A 79 22.91 -13.28 45.47
CA GLY A 79 21.64 -12.76 45.99
C GLY A 79 20.67 -13.93 46.21
N ASN A 80 20.18 -14.09 47.44
CA ASN A 80 19.40 -15.24 47.87
C ASN A 80 18.16 -14.78 48.63
N TYR A 81 16.98 -15.22 48.20
CA TYR A 81 15.72 -15.10 48.95
C TYR A 81 14.85 -16.33 48.76
N ASP A 82 14.12 -16.67 49.82
CA ASP A 82 13.38 -17.92 50.01
C ASP A 82 11.93 -17.61 50.47
N SER A 83 11.09 -18.63 50.51
CA SER A 83 9.64 -18.63 50.82
C SER A 83 8.72 -17.98 49.77
N GLY A 84 7.50 -18.50 49.54
CA GLY A 84 6.92 -19.75 50.04
C GLY A 84 5.38 -19.77 49.95
N GLY A 85 4.79 -20.98 49.94
CA GLY A 85 3.33 -21.18 50.03
C GLY A 85 2.71 -21.87 48.81
N GLY A 86 1.89 -22.90 49.05
CA GLY A 86 1.15 -23.64 48.01
C GLY A 86 -0.24 -23.04 47.71
N GLY A 87 -1.07 -23.68 46.87
CA GLY A 87 -0.83 -24.91 46.10
C GLY A 87 -2.13 -25.62 45.69
N ARG A 88 -1.98 -26.78 45.02
CA ARG A 88 -3.03 -27.77 44.67
C ARG A 88 -4.28 -27.26 43.93
N PHE A 89 -4.41 -27.69 42.67
CA PHE A 89 -5.62 -28.40 42.26
C PHE A 89 -5.23 -29.69 41.51
N ILE A 90 -6.13 -30.67 41.48
CA ILE A 90 -5.93 -32.06 41.00
C ILE A 90 -7.12 -32.43 40.11
N THR A 91 -7.02 -33.55 39.37
CA THR A 91 -8.04 -34.27 38.57
C THR A 91 -8.04 -33.92 37.05
N PRO A 92 -8.55 -34.82 36.18
CA PRO A 92 -7.81 -36.05 35.88
C PRO A 92 -7.72 -36.41 34.38
N ILE A 93 -6.79 -37.31 34.03
CA ILE A 93 -6.77 -38.02 32.75
C ILE A 93 -7.56 -39.33 32.87
N PRO A 94 -8.55 -39.61 32.00
CA PRO A 94 -9.01 -40.95 31.70
C PRO A 94 -8.33 -41.48 30.43
N GLY A 95 -7.60 -42.59 30.55
CA GLY A 95 -7.02 -43.28 29.39
C GLY A 95 -8.03 -44.20 28.69
N GLY A 96 -7.84 -44.43 27.39
CA GLY A 96 -8.68 -45.33 26.58
C GLY A 96 -7.86 -46.08 25.53
N SER A 97 -7.18 -47.14 25.94
CA SER A 97 -6.33 -47.96 25.07
C SER A 97 -7.12 -49.02 24.30
N TYR A 98 -6.99 -49.06 22.97
CA TYR A 98 -7.36 -50.26 22.19
C TYR A 98 -6.33 -50.64 21.12
N SER A 99 -6.06 -51.93 21.11
CA SER A 99 -5.07 -52.70 20.36
C SER A 99 -4.96 -52.44 18.85
N SER A 100 -3.71 -52.44 18.36
CA SER A 100 -3.38 -52.82 16.97
C SER A 100 -3.43 -54.36 16.83
N PRO A 101 -3.60 -54.88 15.59
CA PRO A 101 -2.54 -55.75 15.07
C PRO A 101 -2.25 -55.57 13.56
N GLY A 102 -0.99 -55.78 13.16
CA GLY A 102 -0.55 -55.88 11.77
C GLY A 102 -0.30 -54.53 11.06
N GLY A 103 0.84 -54.23 10.46
CA GLY A 103 2.12 -54.95 10.40
C GLY A 103 2.49 -55.47 9.01
N ASN A 104 3.32 -54.72 8.28
CA ASN A 104 4.26 -55.26 7.30
C ASN A 104 5.48 -54.32 7.15
N SER A 105 6.59 -54.84 6.63
CA SER A 105 7.90 -54.18 6.60
C SER A 105 8.37 -53.77 5.19
N GLY A 106 9.26 -52.79 5.13
CA GLY A 106 9.85 -52.26 3.89
C GLY A 106 10.25 -50.79 4.07
N GLY A 107 11.52 -50.38 4.10
CA GLY A 107 12.76 -51.12 3.81
C GLY A 107 13.40 -50.62 2.52
N GLY A 108 14.07 -49.47 2.60
CA GLY A 108 14.67 -48.81 1.44
C GLY A 108 15.40 -47.53 1.83
N GLY A 109 16.64 -47.67 2.31
CA GLY A 109 17.53 -46.53 2.52
C GLY A 109 18.29 -46.17 1.26
N PHE A 110 18.56 -44.88 1.05
CA PHE A 110 19.54 -44.41 0.07
C PHE A 110 20.47 -43.38 0.71
N THR A 111 21.76 -43.55 0.46
CA THR A 111 22.84 -42.67 0.93
C THR A 111 23.37 -41.79 -0.20
N GLY A 112 23.93 -40.65 0.17
CA GLY A 112 24.49 -39.65 -0.74
C GLY A 112 24.04 -38.24 -0.35
N GLY A 113 24.86 -37.21 -0.49
CA GLY A 113 26.25 -37.18 -0.94
C GLY A 113 26.68 -35.71 -0.99
N GLY A 114 27.72 -35.34 -0.26
CA GLY A 114 28.01 -33.92 0.01
C GLY A 114 28.58 -33.16 -1.18
N SER A 115 28.36 -31.84 -1.21
CA SER A 115 29.19 -30.89 -1.92
C SER A 115 29.27 -29.58 -1.14
N GLY A 116 30.49 -29.12 -0.83
CA GLY A 116 30.71 -27.81 -0.21
C GLY A 116 30.73 -26.69 -1.25
N GLY A 117 30.22 -25.52 -0.91
CA GLY A 117 30.25 -24.31 -1.74
C GLY A 117 30.92 -23.15 -1.02
N TYR A 118 32.00 -22.61 -1.60
CA TYR A 118 32.71 -21.44 -1.07
C TYR A 118 31.89 -20.16 -1.27
N TYR A 119 31.74 -19.35 -0.22
CA TYR A 119 31.29 -17.97 -0.35
C TYR A 119 32.46 -17.00 -0.19
N GLY A 120 32.96 -16.48 -1.31
CA GLY A 120 33.95 -15.40 -1.34
C GLY A 120 33.32 -14.05 -1.02
N GLY A 121 33.84 -13.35 0.00
CA GLY A 121 33.30 -12.05 0.43
C GLY A 121 33.74 -10.89 -0.45
N HIS A 122 32.83 -10.31 -1.24
CA HIS A 122 33.08 -9.07 -1.97
C HIS A 122 32.71 -7.83 -1.14
N ARG A 123 33.71 -7.14 -0.60
CA ARG A 123 33.55 -5.78 -0.05
C ARG A 123 33.47 -4.75 -1.18
N GLY A 124 32.26 -4.51 -1.70
CA GLY A 124 31.97 -3.42 -2.63
C GLY A 124 31.57 -2.14 -1.88
N GLY A 125 32.43 -1.11 -1.89
CA GLY A 125 32.10 0.20 -1.32
C GLY A 125 31.26 1.04 -2.28
N TYR A 126 29.97 1.19 -2.00
CA TYR A 126 29.07 2.02 -2.82
C TYR A 126 29.20 3.50 -2.46
N TYR A 127 29.70 4.32 -3.39
CA TYR A 127 29.60 5.78 -3.29
C TYR A 127 28.14 6.22 -3.45
N TYR A 128 27.56 6.75 -2.37
CA TYR A 128 26.20 7.27 -2.31
C TYR A 128 26.23 8.81 -2.34
N ASP A 129 25.67 9.42 -3.39
CA ASP A 129 25.51 10.87 -3.53
C ASP A 129 24.03 11.20 -3.28
N PRO A 130 23.71 12.15 -2.37
CA PRO A 130 22.36 12.35 -1.84
C PRO A 130 21.52 13.33 -2.66
N PHE A 131 22.16 14.10 -3.54
CA PHE A 131 21.49 15.08 -4.40
C PHE A 131 20.94 14.40 -5.65
N TRP A 132 21.59 13.30 -6.05
CA TRP A 132 20.90 12.15 -6.63
C TRP A 132 20.17 11.40 -5.52
N GLY A 133 19.26 12.10 -4.85
CA GLY A 133 18.13 11.49 -4.18
C GLY A 133 17.52 10.56 -5.21
N GLY A 134 17.76 9.27 -5.03
CA GLY A 134 17.45 8.28 -6.03
C GLY A 134 15.97 8.38 -6.31
N CYS A 135 15.59 8.35 -7.59
CA CYS A 135 14.34 7.69 -7.93
C CYS A 135 14.49 6.26 -7.38
N TYR A 136 13.95 6.05 -6.17
CA TYR A 136 14.25 4.88 -5.35
C TYR A 136 14.05 3.65 -6.19
N TYR A 137 15.14 2.92 -6.46
CA TYR A 137 15.04 1.61 -7.02
C TYR A 137 14.51 0.71 -5.91
N TRP A 138 13.18 0.71 -5.76
CA TRP A 138 12.42 -0.28 -5.00
C TRP A 138 12.55 -1.63 -5.71
N GLY A 139 13.76 -2.17 -5.61
CA GLY A 139 14.21 -3.37 -6.25
C GLY A 139 13.65 -4.59 -5.54
N GLY A 140 12.42 -4.97 -5.90
CA GLY A 140 11.91 -6.32 -5.67
C GLY A 140 11.50 -6.68 -4.24
N ASN A 141 11.76 -5.84 -3.22
CA ASN A 141 11.08 -5.98 -1.93
C ASN A 141 9.63 -5.47 -2.07
N TYR A 142 8.78 -6.30 -2.67
CA TYR A 142 7.36 -6.07 -2.78
C TYR A 142 6.74 -5.98 -1.38
N TYR A 143 6.12 -4.85 -1.05
CA TYR A 143 5.21 -4.77 0.09
C TYR A 143 3.98 -5.66 -0.18
N TYR A 144 4.00 -6.89 0.32
CA TYR A 144 2.95 -7.89 0.11
C TYR A 144 1.58 -7.52 0.70
N TRP A 145 1.50 -6.40 1.42
CA TRP A 145 0.29 -5.77 1.95
C TRP A 145 -0.42 -4.81 0.98
N GLY A 146 0.10 -4.65 -0.26
CA GLY A 146 -0.53 -3.92 -1.37
C GLY A 146 -0.09 -4.38 -2.78
N GLY A 147 0.83 -5.35 -2.89
CA GLY A 147 1.41 -5.83 -4.14
C GLY A 147 0.46 -6.65 -5.03
N HIS A 148 -0.44 -5.97 -5.73
CA HIS A 148 -1.19 -6.44 -6.92
C HIS A 148 -1.47 -7.94 -7.04
N PHE A 149 -2.47 -8.42 -6.29
CA PHE A 149 -3.31 -9.49 -6.82
C PHE A 149 -4.24 -8.89 -7.87
N TYR A 150 -3.69 -8.79 -9.09
CA TYR A 150 -4.52 -8.95 -10.27
C TYR A 150 -5.35 -10.22 -10.12
N SER A 151 -6.56 -10.17 -10.66
CA SER A 151 -7.26 -11.37 -11.08
C SER A 151 -6.40 -12.13 -12.11
N SER A 152 -5.52 -12.99 -11.62
CA SER A 152 -4.70 -13.92 -12.42
C SER A 152 -5.46 -15.21 -12.76
N PHE A 153 -6.79 -15.17 -12.58
CA PHE A 153 -7.81 -16.15 -12.96
C PHE A 153 -7.77 -16.55 -14.44
N HIS A 154 -6.96 -15.90 -15.28
CA HIS A 154 -6.78 -16.26 -16.70
C HIS A 154 -5.41 -16.88 -17.05
N ASN A 155 -4.31 -16.58 -16.33
CA ASN A 155 -2.97 -16.72 -16.95
C ASN A 155 -1.82 -17.29 -16.08
N ARG A 156 -2.01 -17.69 -14.81
CA ARG A 156 -0.90 -18.30 -14.02
C ARG A 156 -1.21 -19.57 -13.21
N TYR A 157 -2.45 -20.03 -13.12
CA TYR A 157 -2.82 -21.22 -12.33
C TYR A 157 -3.15 -22.47 -13.19
N SER A 158 -2.41 -22.68 -14.28
CA SER A 158 -2.57 -23.88 -15.13
C SER A 158 -1.96 -25.17 -14.56
N ILE A 159 -1.24 -25.11 -13.42
CA ILE A 159 -0.40 -26.21 -12.92
C ILE A 159 -0.92 -26.78 -11.58
N TYR A 160 -1.70 -26.03 -10.80
CA TYR A 160 -2.39 -26.54 -9.60
C TYR A 160 -3.87 -26.76 -9.90
N ARG A 161 -4.31 -28.03 -9.91
CA ARG A 161 -5.71 -28.43 -10.10
C ARG A 161 -6.53 -28.19 -8.81
N ASP A 162 -7.04 -26.98 -8.65
CA ASP A 162 -8.15 -26.69 -7.74
C ASP A 162 -9.46 -27.26 -8.37
N PRO A 163 -10.19 -28.19 -7.70
CA PRO A 163 -11.43 -28.75 -8.22
C PRO A 163 -12.54 -27.72 -8.45
N SER A 164 -12.51 -26.57 -7.77
CA SER A 164 -13.50 -25.49 -7.93
C SER A 164 -13.27 -24.60 -9.16
N TYR A 165 -12.13 -24.76 -9.86
CA TYR A 165 -11.69 -23.86 -10.93
C TYR A 165 -12.30 -24.13 -12.32
N TYR A 166 -13.17 -25.15 -12.44
CA TYR A 166 -13.54 -25.71 -13.75
C TYR A 166 -14.54 -24.90 -14.60
N ASP A 167 -15.17 -23.84 -14.08
CA ASP A 167 -16.21 -23.06 -14.80
C ASP A 167 -15.78 -21.62 -15.19
N TYR A 168 -14.46 -21.35 -15.26
CA TYR A 168 -13.91 -20.04 -15.70
C TYR A 168 -13.35 -20.01 -17.13
N ARG A 169 -13.39 -21.13 -17.87
CA ARG A 169 -12.98 -21.20 -19.29
C ARG A 169 -14.17 -21.26 -20.25
N SER A 170 -15.30 -21.76 -19.76
CA SER A 170 -16.63 -21.37 -20.19
C SER A 170 -16.78 -19.85 -19.98
N VAL A 171 -16.61 -19.06 -21.04
CA VAL A 171 -17.21 -17.71 -21.05
C VAL A 171 -18.72 -17.95 -21.03
N PRO A 172 -19.47 -17.50 -19.99
CA PRO A 172 -20.92 -17.73 -19.94
C PRO A 172 -21.57 -17.18 -21.21
N SER A 173 -22.48 -17.94 -21.83
CA SER A 173 -22.87 -17.75 -23.23
C SER A 173 -23.65 -16.44 -23.48
N ALA A 174 -22.89 -15.37 -23.72
CA ALA A 174 -23.28 -14.01 -24.14
C ALA A 174 -24.24 -13.21 -23.24
N ASN A 175 -25.03 -13.84 -22.36
CA ASN A 175 -26.05 -13.17 -21.56
C ASN A 175 -26.18 -13.75 -20.13
N THR A 176 -26.00 -12.90 -19.12
CA THR A 176 -26.80 -12.75 -17.86
C THR A 176 -25.96 -12.20 -16.70
N GLN A 177 -24.72 -12.64 -16.55
CA GLN A 177 -23.86 -12.22 -15.43
C GLN A 177 -23.12 -10.91 -15.73
N SER A 178 -23.24 -9.95 -14.84
CA SER A 178 -22.53 -8.67 -14.89
C SER A 178 -21.35 -8.70 -13.91
N PRO A 179 -20.22 -8.02 -14.22
CA PRO A 179 -19.08 -8.01 -13.33
C PRO A 179 -19.38 -7.19 -12.08
N ILE A 180 -18.86 -7.66 -10.96
CA ILE A 180 -18.91 -7.04 -9.65
C ILE A 180 -17.56 -6.36 -9.40
N PHE A 181 -17.60 -5.16 -8.83
CA PHE A 181 -16.41 -4.44 -8.40
C PHE A 181 -16.44 -4.29 -6.88
N PHE A 182 -15.31 -4.56 -6.22
CA PHE A 182 -15.12 -4.34 -4.80
C PHE A 182 -14.24 -3.09 -4.57
N PRO A 183 -14.35 -2.37 -3.42
CA PRO A 183 -13.52 -1.21 -3.17
C PRO A 183 -12.05 -1.63 -2.92
N PRO A 184 -11.07 -0.83 -3.36
CA PRO A 184 -9.66 -1.09 -3.10
C PRO A 184 -9.35 -1.05 -1.59
N SER A 185 -8.49 -1.95 -1.13
CA SER A 185 -8.00 -2.01 0.24
C SER A 185 -7.20 -0.72 0.57
N PRO A 186 -7.58 0.09 1.58
CA PRO A 186 -6.84 1.31 1.91
C PRO A 186 -5.37 1.03 2.27
N PRO A 187 -4.40 1.80 1.75
CA PRO A 187 -3.00 1.70 2.20
C PRO A 187 -2.89 2.08 3.69
N PRO A 188 -1.86 1.60 4.42
CA PRO A 188 -1.57 2.10 5.76
C PRO A 188 -1.30 3.61 5.78
N LEU A 189 -1.56 4.24 6.92
CA LEU A 189 -1.36 5.66 7.13
C LEU A 189 0.08 6.07 6.76
N GLY A 190 0.21 7.02 5.84
CA GLY A 190 1.51 7.51 5.38
C GLY A 190 2.27 6.57 4.44
N ALA A 191 1.75 5.39 4.09
CA ALA A 191 2.40 4.49 3.13
C ALA A 191 2.37 5.05 1.68
N PRO A 192 3.21 4.56 0.74
CA PRO A 192 3.05 4.88 -0.67
C PRO A 192 1.67 4.43 -1.18
N VAL A 193 0.97 5.31 -1.92
CA VAL A 193 -0.26 4.93 -2.63
C VAL A 193 0.10 3.91 -3.72
N PRO A 194 -0.59 2.75 -3.81
CA PRO A 194 -0.28 1.74 -4.82
C PRO A 194 -0.35 2.32 -6.25
N PRO A 195 0.64 2.02 -7.11
CA PRO A 195 0.65 2.54 -8.47
C PRO A 195 -0.56 2.02 -9.25
N ARG A 196 -1.07 2.82 -10.20
CA ARG A 196 -2.20 2.38 -11.03
C ARG A 196 -1.80 1.14 -11.83
N PRO A 197 -2.54 0.01 -11.72
CA PRO A 197 -2.24 -1.17 -12.50
C PRO A 197 -2.22 -0.84 -14.00
N PRO A 198 -1.20 -1.29 -14.79
CA PRO A 198 -1.30 -1.29 -16.24
C PRO A 198 -2.62 -1.89 -16.72
N ALA A 199 -3.22 -1.24 -17.73
CA ALA A 199 -4.59 -1.50 -18.19
C ALA A 199 -4.71 -2.78 -19.05
N GLN A 200 -4.35 -3.91 -18.45
CA GLN A 200 -4.42 -5.25 -19.06
C GLN A 200 -5.76 -5.96 -18.81
N THR A 201 -6.60 -5.41 -17.93
CA THR A 201 -7.92 -5.96 -17.61
C THR A 201 -8.99 -5.37 -18.54
N SER A 202 -9.70 -6.23 -19.26
CA SER A 202 -10.81 -5.86 -20.16
C SER A 202 -11.98 -5.18 -19.44
N ILE A 203 -12.12 -5.43 -18.13
CA ILE A 203 -13.20 -4.91 -17.29
C ILE A 203 -12.63 -3.82 -16.38
N THR A 204 -13.02 -2.57 -16.64
CA THR A 204 -12.61 -1.38 -15.86
C THR A 204 -13.80 -0.86 -15.05
N ALA A 205 -13.57 -0.50 -13.78
CA ALA A 205 -14.62 0.03 -12.91
C ALA A 205 -15.22 1.35 -13.44
N PRO A 206 -16.55 1.54 -13.35
CA PRO A 206 -17.18 2.85 -13.49
C PRO A 206 -16.54 3.88 -12.55
N LYS A 207 -16.18 5.06 -13.08
CA LYS A 207 -15.51 6.12 -12.30
C LYS A 207 -16.35 6.59 -11.11
N ASP A 208 -17.65 6.58 -11.27
CA ASP A 208 -18.64 7.15 -10.36
C ASP A 208 -18.71 6.38 -9.02
N LEU A 209 -18.10 5.19 -8.97
CA LEU A 209 -17.86 4.41 -7.74
C LEU A 209 -16.76 5.00 -6.86
N ALA A 210 -15.88 5.85 -7.39
CA ALA A 210 -14.78 6.46 -6.62
C ALA A 210 -15.25 7.37 -5.47
N SER A 211 -16.51 7.82 -5.51
CA SER A 211 -17.14 8.58 -4.42
C SER A 211 -17.95 7.73 -3.45
N TYR A 212 -17.73 6.42 -3.40
CA TYR A 212 -18.47 5.49 -2.52
C TYR A 212 -17.54 4.44 -1.86
N LEU A 213 -16.23 4.69 -1.83
CA LEU A 213 -15.20 3.69 -1.49
C LEU A 213 -15.34 3.07 -0.09
N TYR A 214 -16.03 3.77 0.82
CA TYR A 214 -16.24 3.34 2.21
C TYR A 214 -17.69 2.93 2.52
N GLU A 215 -18.54 2.82 1.49
CA GLU A 215 -19.99 2.59 1.64
C GLU A 215 -20.39 1.12 1.56
N PRO A 216 -21.35 0.67 2.39
CA PRO A 216 -21.81 -0.73 2.44
C PRO A 216 -22.55 -1.17 1.16
N PHE A 217 -22.93 -0.23 0.29
CA PHE A 217 -23.61 -0.48 -0.98
C PHE A 217 -22.69 -0.47 -2.22
N TYR A 218 -21.38 -0.25 -2.08
CA TYR A 218 -20.46 -0.11 -3.24
C TYR A 218 -20.57 -1.26 -4.25
N ALA A 219 -20.50 -2.52 -3.78
CA ALA A 219 -20.50 -3.67 -4.69
C ALA A 219 -21.88 -3.89 -5.37
N PRO A 220 -23.02 -3.89 -4.65
CA PRO A 220 -24.36 -3.87 -5.28
C PRO A 220 -24.55 -2.73 -6.29
N LEU A 221 -24.11 -1.52 -5.95
CA LEU A 221 -24.17 -0.36 -6.86
C LEU A 221 -23.32 -0.58 -8.12
N SER A 222 -22.13 -1.17 -7.99
CA SER A 222 -21.26 -1.47 -9.12
C SER A 222 -21.90 -2.39 -10.16
N THR A 223 -22.68 -3.38 -9.68
CA THR A 223 -23.45 -4.30 -10.52
C THR A 223 -24.56 -3.54 -11.26
N ARG A 224 -25.36 -2.73 -10.55
CA ARG A 224 -26.48 -1.98 -11.15
C ARG A 224 -26.03 -0.90 -12.14
N ILE A 225 -24.94 -0.18 -11.86
CA ILE A 225 -24.34 0.78 -12.81
C ILE A 225 -23.93 0.05 -14.09
N THR A 226 -23.27 -1.11 -13.97
CA THR A 226 -22.79 -1.87 -15.13
C THR A 226 -23.93 -2.52 -15.93
N GLN A 227 -25.08 -2.78 -15.28
CA GLN A 227 -26.32 -3.24 -15.92
C GLN A 227 -27.16 -2.10 -16.53
N ALA A 228 -26.86 -0.84 -16.20
CA ALA A 228 -27.73 0.32 -16.42
C ALA A 228 -29.15 0.18 -15.79
N ASP A 229 -29.32 -0.68 -14.78
CA ASP A 229 -30.59 -0.96 -14.08
C ASP A 229 -30.76 -0.09 -12.82
N LEU A 230 -30.37 1.19 -12.89
CA LEU A 230 -30.62 2.17 -11.83
C LEU A 230 -31.93 2.92 -12.11
N THR A 231 -32.97 2.60 -11.34
CA THR A 231 -34.26 3.30 -11.44
C THR A 231 -34.11 4.78 -11.06
N LYS A 232 -34.98 5.64 -11.61
CA LYS A 232 -35.00 7.08 -11.27
C LYS A 232 -35.13 7.33 -9.76
N LYS A 233 -35.88 6.48 -9.02
CA LYS A 233 -36.00 6.55 -7.56
C LYS A 233 -34.66 6.28 -6.87
N LEU A 234 -33.92 5.26 -7.30
CA LEU A 234 -32.61 4.91 -6.72
C LEU A 234 -31.58 6.01 -6.99
N LEU A 235 -31.55 6.58 -8.20
CA LEU A 235 -30.71 7.74 -8.51
C LEU A 235 -31.03 8.93 -7.58
N GLN A 236 -32.32 9.24 -7.39
CA GLN A 236 -32.76 10.30 -6.48
C GLN A 236 -32.37 10.03 -5.01
N ARG A 237 -32.43 8.79 -4.51
CA ARG A 237 -31.90 8.44 -3.18
C ARG A 237 -30.38 8.62 -3.11
N LEU A 238 -29.64 8.10 -4.08
CA LEU A 238 -28.18 8.18 -4.14
C LEU A 238 -27.65 9.63 -4.17
N ASP A 239 -28.35 10.54 -4.86
CA ASP A 239 -27.99 11.96 -4.90
C ASP A 239 -28.43 12.72 -3.63
N ALA A 240 -29.56 12.37 -3.01
CA ALA A 240 -29.98 12.90 -1.70
C ALA A 240 -29.02 12.46 -0.58
N PHE A 241 -28.57 11.20 -0.62
CA PHE A 241 -27.54 10.64 0.25
C PHE A 241 -26.22 11.40 0.09
N ARG A 242 -25.69 11.52 -1.15
CA ARG A 242 -24.51 12.33 -1.46
C ARG A 242 -24.62 13.75 -0.91
N THR A 243 -25.75 14.43 -1.17
CA THR A 243 -25.98 15.81 -0.72
C THR A 243 -25.92 15.93 0.80
N THR A 244 -26.54 14.99 1.52
CA THR A 244 -26.54 14.94 3.00
C THR A 244 -25.14 14.66 3.54
N ARG A 245 -24.43 13.70 2.96
CA ARG A 245 -23.06 13.33 3.32
C ARG A 245 -22.09 14.49 3.10
N SER A 246 -22.14 15.14 1.94
CA SER A 246 -21.29 16.29 1.61
C SER A 246 -21.56 17.49 2.53
N ARG A 247 -22.82 17.76 2.92
CA ARG A 247 -23.11 18.80 3.94
C ARG A 247 -22.39 18.51 5.26
N LEU A 248 -22.53 17.29 5.78
CA LEU A 248 -21.92 16.89 7.05
C LEU A 248 -20.38 16.88 6.97
N GLN A 249 -19.82 16.48 5.83
CA GLN A 249 -18.39 16.59 5.52
C GLN A 249 -17.93 18.06 5.51
N THR A 250 -18.66 18.96 4.85
CA THR A 250 -18.31 20.39 4.83
C THR A 250 -18.35 21.02 6.22
N GLU A 251 -19.38 20.72 7.03
CA GLU A 251 -19.49 21.21 8.42
C GLU A 251 -18.32 20.71 9.30
N LEU A 252 -18.01 19.41 9.23
CA LEU A 252 -16.90 18.81 9.97
C LEU A 252 -15.53 19.37 9.53
N LEU A 253 -15.31 19.51 8.22
CA LEU A 253 -14.07 20.03 7.67
C LEU A 253 -13.88 21.53 7.96
N ALA A 254 -14.96 22.32 7.98
CA ALA A 254 -14.91 23.72 8.39
C ALA A 254 -14.50 23.84 9.87
N ARG A 255 -15.17 23.09 10.77
CA ARG A 255 -14.83 23.11 12.21
C ARG A 255 -13.41 22.62 12.49
N LEU A 256 -12.91 21.64 11.73
CA LEU A 256 -11.53 21.17 11.83
C LEU A 256 -10.48 22.19 11.35
N ASP A 257 -10.84 23.13 10.47
CA ASP A 257 -9.92 24.21 10.05
C ASP A 257 -10.04 25.46 10.94
N GLU A 258 -11.21 25.74 11.51
CA GLU A 258 -11.40 26.72 12.59
C GLU A 258 -10.57 26.38 13.84
N LEU A 259 -10.55 25.10 14.24
CA LEU A 259 -9.88 24.64 15.45
C LEU A 259 -8.39 24.26 15.26
N LYS A 260 -7.82 24.42 14.05
CA LYS A 260 -6.47 23.91 13.71
C LYS A 260 -5.33 24.54 14.53
N ASP A 261 -5.52 25.78 14.98
CA ASP A 261 -4.57 26.58 15.77
C ASP A 261 -4.99 26.69 17.26
N VAL A 262 -6.14 26.12 17.62
CA VAL A 262 -6.66 26.05 19.00
C VAL A 262 -5.97 24.92 19.76
N ASP A 263 -5.80 25.06 21.08
CA ASP A 263 -5.12 24.06 21.92
C ASP A 263 -5.82 22.67 21.88
N PRO A 264 -5.09 21.57 22.18
CA PRO A 264 -5.64 20.21 22.04
C PRO A 264 -6.85 19.90 22.92
N ALA A 265 -6.96 20.51 24.11
CA ALA A 265 -8.04 20.23 25.05
C ALA A 265 -9.33 20.95 24.62
N THR A 266 -9.25 22.25 24.34
CA THR A 266 -10.37 23.03 23.79
C THR A 266 -10.82 22.47 22.45
N ARG A 267 -9.90 22.10 21.55
CA ARG A 267 -10.21 21.41 20.28
C ARG A 267 -10.99 20.11 20.50
N THR A 268 -10.57 19.28 21.44
CA THR A 268 -11.24 18.00 21.75
C THR A 268 -12.64 18.22 22.31
N SER A 269 -12.82 19.22 23.19
CA SER A 269 -14.13 19.62 23.71
C SER A 269 -15.07 20.12 22.60
N GLU A 270 -14.58 20.99 21.72
CA GLU A 270 -15.35 21.58 20.61
C GLU A 270 -15.71 20.57 19.52
N LEU A 271 -14.85 19.58 19.27
CA LEU A 271 -15.17 18.45 18.40
C LEU A 271 -16.23 17.54 19.04
N ASN A 272 -16.16 17.24 20.34
CA ASN A 272 -17.20 16.50 21.07
C ASN A 272 -18.57 17.22 21.02
N LEU A 273 -18.58 18.55 21.10
CA LEU A 273 -19.78 19.37 20.96
C LEU A 273 -20.35 19.34 19.52
N LEU A 274 -19.49 19.25 18.49
CA LEU A 274 -19.95 19.01 17.12
C LEU A 274 -20.47 17.58 16.94
N ALA A 275 -19.76 16.58 17.45
CA ALA A 275 -20.13 15.17 17.41
C ALA A 275 -21.53 14.94 17.99
N SER A 276 -21.79 15.54 19.16
CA SER A 276 -23.09 15.49 19.83
C SER A 276 -24.22 16.12 19.00
N ARG A 277 -23.94 17.23 18.29
CA ARG A 277 -24.91 17.89 17.39
C ARG A 277 -25.17 17.09 16.12
N GLN A 278 -24.13 16.50 15.52
CA GLN A 278 -24.25 15.75 14.27
C GLN A 278 -24.75 14.31 14.46
N ALA A 279 -24.74 13.74 15.67
CA ALA A 279 -25.04 12.33 15.93
C ALA A 279 -26.36 11.84 15.29
N GLY A 280 -27.45 12.62 15.42
CA GLY A 280 -28.75 12.27 14.84
C GLY A 280 -28.82 12.33 13.30
N ASP A 281 -27.95 13.12 12.66
CA ASP A 281 -27.82 13.15 11.21
C ASP A 281 -26.93 12.02 10.70
N LEU A 282 -25.82 11.76 11.41
CA LEU A 282 -24.86 10.72 11.08
C LEU A 282 -25.45 9.32 11.20
N SER A 283 -26.22 9.03 12.27
CA SER A 283 -26.91 7.75 12.41
C SER A 283 -27.99 7.54 11.35
N ARG A 284 -28.68 8.61 10.90
CA ARG A 284 -29.61 8.55 9.76
C ARG A 284 -28.90 8.33 8.43
N LEU A 285 -27.69 8.87 8.27
CA LEU A 285 -26.87 8.64 7.08
C LEU A 285 -26.38 7.19 7.00
N GLU A 286 -25.87 6.61 8.09
CA GLU A 286 -25.47 5.19 8.10
C GLU A 286 -26.68 4.25 7.91
N ALA A 287 -27.87 4.62 8.37
CA ALA A 287 -29.11 3.90 8.08
C ALA A 287 -29.52 3.99 6.60
N GLU A 288 -29.55 5.18 6.00
CA GLU A 288 -29.83 5.36 4.55
C GLU A 288 -28.83 4.59 3.68
N ALA A 289 -27.59 4.42 4.13
CA ALA A 289 -26.59 3.61 3.43
C ALA A 289 -26.90 2.09 3.44
N ASP A 290 -27.36 1.51 4.57
CA ASP A 290 -27.74 0.09 4.60
C ASP A 290 -29.11 -0.15 3.94
N ASP A 291 -30.03 0.80 4.04
CA ASP A 291 -31.26 0.82 3.25
C ASP A 291 -30.96 0.84 1.75
N LEU A 292 -30.07 1.74 1.27
CA LEU A 292 -29.62 1.79 -0.12
C LEU A 292 -28.98 0.47 -0.56
N ARG A 293 -28.20 -0.18 0.30
CA ARG A 293 -27.64 -1.52 0.06
C ARG A 293 -28.77 -2.54 -0.17
N GLY A 294 -29.79 -2.57 0.69
CA GLY A 294 -30.98 -3.43 0.52
C GLY A 294 -31.76 -3.13 -0.76
N ASP A 295 -32.05 -1.84 -1.01
CA ASP A 295 -32.76 -1.35 -2.20
C ASP A 295 -32.01 -1.70 -3.52
N LEU A 296 -30.67 -1.77 -3.49
CA LEU A 296 -29.84 -2.17 -4.64
C LEU A 296 -29.73 -3.70 -4.83
N LEU A 297 -29.89 -4.49 -3.76
CA LEU A 297 -29.95 -5.96 -3.85
C LEU A 297 -31.30 -6.43 -4.41
N HIS A 298 -32.40 -5.85 -3.94
CA HIS A 298 -33.75 -6.31 -4.25
C HIS A 298 -34.49 -5.49 -5.32
N GLY A 299 -34.17 -4.19 -5.45
CA GLY A 299 -34.83 -3.28 -6.37
C GLY A 299 -34.34 -3.37 -7.82
N GLY A 300 -35.08 -2.71 -8.72
CA GLY A 300 -34.87 -2.76 -10.17
C GLY A 300 -35.92 -3.61 -10.89
N LEU A 301 -36.25 -3.28 -12.15
CA LEU A 301 -37.22 -4.07 -12.93
C LEU A 301 -36.71 -5.49 -13.17
N VAL A 302 -35.39 -5.66 -13.22
CA VAL A 302 -34.71 -6.95 -13.40
C VAL A 302 -34.74 -7.79 -12.11
N GLY A 303 -34.98 -7.20 -10.93
CA GLY A 303 -35.11 -7.93 -9.66
C GLY A 303 -36.28 -8.92 -9.64
N LEU A 304 -37.39 -8.55 -10.30
CA LEU A 304 -38.57 -9.40 -10.47
C LEU A 304 -38.35 -10.63 -11.38
N PHE A 305 -37.26 -10.66 -12.16
CA PHE A 305 -37.03 -11.69 -13.20
C PHE A 305 -35.65 -12.39 -13.13
N SER A 306 -34.66 -11.82 -12.42
CA SER A 306 -33.31 -12.40 -12.29
C SER A 306 -33.00 -13.01 -10.91
N GLY A 307 -33.94 -12.90 -9.97
CA GLY A 307 -33.77 -13.29 -8.57
C GLY A 307 -32.90 -12.30 -7.76
N SER A 308 -32.88 -12.53 -6.45
CA SER A 308 -32.10 -11.80 -5.43
C SER A 308 -30.69 -11.43 -5.90
N GLY A 309 -30.23 -10.23 -5.55
CA GLY A 309 -28.86 -9.78 -5.78
C GLY A 309 -27.80 -10.46 -4.91
N ASP A 310 -28.16 -11.27 -3.92
CA ASP A 310 -27.20 -11.90 -3.00
C ASP A 310 -26.27 -12.90 -3.73
N TRP A 311 -24.99 -12.55 -3.75
CA TRP A 311 -23.91 -13.40 -4.25
C TRP A 311 -23.84 -14.76 -3.54
N ASN A 312 -24.19 -14.81 -2.24
CA ASN A 312 -24.18 -16.05 -1.46
C ASN A 312 -25.30 -17.01 -1.87
N GLU A 313 -26.45 -16.51 -2.31
CA GLU A 313 -27.54 -17.36 -2.81
C GLU A 313 -27.19 -17.93 -4.19
N ARG A 314 -26.66 -17.09 -5.09
CA ARG A 314 -26.43 -17.42 -6.51
C ARG A 314 -25.35 -18.48 -6.76
N ARG A 315 -24.28 -18.53 -5.96
CA ARG A 315 -23.20 -19.53 -6.14
C ARG A 315 -23.72 -20.96 -5.91
N ARG A 316 -23.19 -21.94 -6.66
CA ARG A 316 -23.62 -23.36 -6.59
C ARG A 316 -22.97 -24.20 -5.47
N TRP A 317 -22.12 -23.60 -4.65
CA TRP A 317 -21.32 -24.28 -3.61
C TRP A 317 -21.42 -23.58 -2.25
N ARG A 318 -21.20 -24.33 -1.16
CA ARG A 318 -21.18 -23.83 0.23
C ARG A 318 -19.97 -24.31 1.02
N LEU A 319 -19.57 -23.55 2.02
CA LEU A 319 -18.45 -23.87 2.89
C LEU A 319 -18.73 -25.12 3.73
N GLY A 320 -17.73 -26.00 3.79
CA GLY A 320 -17.83 -27.29 4.47
C GLY A 320 -18.66 -28.36 3.74
N GLU A 321 -19.12 -28.13 2.50
CA GLU A 321 -19.86 -29.13 1.71
C GLU A 321 -19.00 -29.77 0.62
N GLY A 322 -19.15 -31.09 0.42
CA GLY A 322 -18.47 -31.82 -0.65
C GLY A 322 -16.95 -31.64 -0.63
N THR A 323 -16.37 -31.18 -1.73
CA THR A 323 -14.93 -30.86 -1.84
C THR A 323 -14.48 -29.66 -1.01
N LEU A 324 -15.42 -28.89 -0.43
CA LEU A 324 -15.14 -27.78 0.49
C LEU A 324 -15.27 -28.20 1.97
N ALA A 325 -15.43 -29.49 2.26
CA ALA A 325 -15.35 -30.08 3.61
C ALA A 325 -13.90 -30.27 4.12
N LEU A 326 -13.01 -29.33 3.78
CA LEU A 326 -11.59 -29.36 4.12
C LEU A 326 -11.28 -28.50 5.36
N PRO A 327 -10.12 -28.71 6.02
CA PRO A 327 -9.62 -27.79 7.04
C PRO A 327 -9.53 -26.34 6.52
N ARG A 328 -9.81 -25.38 7.40
CA ARG A 328 -10.01 -23.97 7.03
C ARG A 328 -8.74 -23.34 6.43
N GLU A 329 -7.58 -23.76 6.91
CA GLU A 329 -6.26 -23.35 6.41
C GLU A 329 -6.06 -23.69 4.91
N GLN A 330 -6.81 -24.67 4.39
CA GLN A 330 -6.77 -25.07 2.98
C GLN A 330 -7.80 -24.30 2.12
N LEU A 331 -8.74 -23.60 2.75
CA LEU A 331 -9.88 -22.92 2.11
C LEU A 331 -9.75 -21.38 2.09
N VAL A 332 -8.64 -20.81 2.57
CA VAL A 332 -8.45 -19.36 2.78
C VAL A 332 -8.79 -18.51 1.55
N SER A 333 -8.47 -18.97 0.34
CA SER A 333 -8.76 -18.27 -0.93
C SER A 333 -10.22 -18.35 -1.39
N ILE A 334 -11.00 -19.27 -0.83
CA ILE A 334 -12.44 -19.45 -1.05
C ILE A 334 -13.22 -18.72 0.04
N GLU A 335 -12.80 -18.86 1.30
CA GLU A 335 -13.33 -18.11 2.44
C GLU A 335 -13.15 -16.59 2.25
N PHE A 336 -12.01 -16.13 1.73
CA PHE A 336 -11.79 -14.75 1.29
C PHE A 336 -12.94 -14.24 0.40
N ARG A 337 -13.40 -15.03 -0.57
CA ARG A 337 -14.48 -14.63 -1.49
C ARG A 337 -15.82 -14.54 -0.75
N VAL A 338 -16.11 -15.48 0.13
CA VAL A 338 -17.35 -15.51 0.94
C VAL A 338 -17.39 -14.34 1.92
N ILE A 339 -16.30 -14.05 2.63
CA ILE A 339 -16.20 -12.92 3.57
C ILE A 339 -16.30 -11.58 2.84
N ARG A 340 -15.57 -11.41 1.73
CA ARG A 340 -15.67 -10.22 0.86
C ARG A 340 -17.09 -10.01 0.33
N ALA A 341 -17.78 -11.07 -0.08
CA ALA A 341 -19.16 -10.97 -0.51
C ALA A 341 -20.09 -10.64 0.68
N ALA A 342 -19.92 -11.29 1.83
CA ALA A 342 -20.78 -11.09 2.99
C ALA A 342 -20.79 -9.63 3.45
N ALA A 343 -19.65 -8.93 3.45
CA ALA A 343 -19.56 -7.51 3.82
C ALA A 343 -20.62 -6.63 3.10
N PHE A 344 -20.88 -6.86 1.81
CA PHE A 344 -21.81 -6.05 0.99
C PHE A 344 -23.16 -6.72 0.71
N TYR A 345 -23.19 -8.06 0.58
CA TYR A 345 -24.37 -8.79 0.10
C TYR A 345 -25.16 -9.45 1.24
N GLN A 346 -24.51 -9.82 2.35
CA GLN A 346 -25.19 -10.54 3.43
C GLN A 346 -26.09 -9.61 4.26
N GLU A 347 -27.37 -9.99 4.41
CA GLU A 347 -28.31 -9.31 5.30
C GLU A 347 -28.10 -9.65 6.78
N GLY A 348 -28.58 -8.76 7.64
CA GLY A 348 -28.60 -8.95 9.11
C GLY A 348 -27.32 -8.54 9.85
N LEU A 349 -26.22 -8.29 9.12
CA LEU A 349 -25.01 -7.67 9.68
C LEU A 349 -25.25 -6.21 10.06
N SER A 350 -24.76 -5.76 11.22
CA SER A 350 -24.70 -4.33 11.57
C SER A 350 -23.65 -3.57 10.73
N PRO A 351 -23.72 -2.23 10.63
CA PRO A 351 -22.68 -1.42 9.98
C PRO A 351 -21.27 -1.72 10.53
N GLN A 352 -21.12 -1.85 11.85
CA GLN A 352 -19.87 -2.20 12.51
C GLN A 352 -19.36 -3.59 12.05
N GLN A 353 -20.25 -4.60 12.00
CA GLN A 353 -19.88 -5.94 11.53
C GLN A 353 -19.48 -5.96 10.05
N ARG A 354 -20.18 -5.23 9.17
CA ARG A 354 -19.78 -5.09 7.75
C ARG A 354 -18.38 -4.52 7.61
N ARG A 355 -18.09 -3.47 8.38
CA ARG A 355 -16.80 -2.78 8.39
C ARG A 355 -15.69 -3.65 8.99
N LEU A 356 -15.99 -4.44 10.03
CA LEU A 356 -15.08 -5.45 10.57
C LEU A 356 -14.81 -6.59 9.56
N LEU A 357 -15.81 -7.00 8.77
CA LEU A 357 -15.61 -8.00 7.71
C LEU A 357 -14.74 -7.50 6.55
N ARG A 358 -14.70 -6.19 6.29
CA ARG A 358 -13.73 -5.60 5.35
C ARG A 358 -12.29 -5.69 5.86
N GLU A 359 -12.08 -5.70 7.17
CA GLU A 359 -10.78 -5.97 7.78
C GLU A 359 -10.42 -7.45 7.69
N VAL A 360 -11.34 -8.37 8.03
CA VAL A 360 -11.13 -9.82 7.87
C VAL A 360 -10.89 -10.18 6.39
N GLU A 361 -11.56 -9.51 5.45
CA GLU A 361 -11.29 -9.61 4.01
C GLU A 361 -9.83 -9.24 3.68
N MET A 362 -9.29 -8.14 4.23
CA MET A 362 -7.93 -7.70 3.97
C MET A 362 -6.88 -8.65 4.56
N GLU A 363 -7.15 -9.21 5.74
CA GLU A 363 -6.31 -10.26 6.36
C GLU A 363 -6.32 -11.54 5.50
N LEU A 364 -7.51 -12.01 5.11
CA LEU A 364 -7.68 -13.18 4.25
C LEU A 364 -7.13 -12.97 2.85
N GLN A 365 -7.18 -11.75 2.29
CA GLN A 365 -6.59 -11.41 0.99
C GLN A 365 -5.08 -11.64 1.03
N VAL A 366 -4.41 -11.20 2.10
CA VAL A 366 -2.96 -11.38 2.25
C VAL A 366 -2.62 -12.83 2.53
N ALA A 367 -3.37 -13.52 3.40
CA ALA A 367 -3.15 -14.94 3.68
C ALA A 367 -3.40 -15.85 2.46
N ALA A 368 -4.44 -15.59 1.67
CA ALA A 368 -4.82 -16.38 0.49
C ALA A 368 -3.82 -16.30 -0.66
N PHE A 369 -3.12 -15.17 -0.81
CA PHE A 369 -2.41 -14.85 -2.04
C PHE A 369 -0.92 -14.49 -1.85
N LYS A 370 -0.42 -14.29 -0.62
CA LYS A 370 1.01 -14.07 -0.33
C LYS A 370 1.88 -15.10 -1.08
N PRO A 371 2.74 -14.68 -2.02
CA PRO A 371 3.61 -15.60 -2.75
C PRO A 371 4.54 -16.38 -1.82
N LYS A 372 4.86 -17.62 -2.20
CA LYS A 372 5.69 -18.51 -1.37
C LYS A 372 7.09 -17.95 -1.13
N ASP A 373 7.66 -17.32 -2.16
CA ASP A 373 8.97 -16.67 -2.14
C ASP A 373 8.91 -15.23 -1.63
N ALA A 374 7.84 -14.86 -0.93
CA ALA A 374 7.72 -13.56 -0.29
C ALA A 374 8.75 -13.42 0.83
N ALA A 375 9.68 -12.48 0.67
CA ALA A 375 10.47 -11.95 1.77
C ALA A 375 9.55 -11.66 2.97
N PRO A 376 9.98 -11.96 4.21
CA PRO A 376 9.19 -11.63 5.39
C PRO A 376 8.87 -10.12 5.38
N ALA A 377 7.69 -9.76 5.90
CA ALA A 377 7.42 -8.36 6.19
C ALA A 377 8.52 -7.84 7.14
N ASN A 378 8.91 -6.58 7.00
CA ASN A 378 9.93 -5.97 7.84
C ASN A 378 9.48 -6.14 9.31
N PRO A 379 10.21 -6.89 10.17
CA PRO A 379 9.71 -7.25 11.50
C PRO A 379 9.50 -6.03 12.40
N ASP A 380 10.15 -4.92 12.08
CA ASP A 380 10.06 -3.64 12.76
C ASP A 380 8.79 -2.82 12.36
N GLU A 381 8.06 -3.24 11.31
CA GLU A 381 6.83 -2.58 10.82
C GLU A 381 5.55 -3.30 11.27
N THR A 382 5.32 -3.35 12.59
CA THR A 382 4.05 -3.86 13.15
C THR A 382 2.88 -2.99 12.70
N LEU A 383 1.93 -3.59 11.96
CA LEU A 383 0.75 -2.92 11.41
C LEU A 383 -0.48 -3.17 12.28
N LEU A 384 -0.90 -2.16 13.04
CA LEU A 384 -2.14 -2.17 13.81
C LEU A 384 -3.33 -1.84 12.90
N PHE A 385 -4.30 -2.75 12.79
CA PHE A 385 -5.62 -2.44 12.24
C PHE A 385 -6.45 -1.67 13.27
N PHE A 386 -6.73 -0.39 13.01
CA PHE A 386 -7.30 0.52 14.01
C PHE A 386 -8.73 0.97 13.66
N SER A 387 -9.26 1.95 14.41
CA SER A 387 -10.51 2.63 14.11
C SER A 387 -10.24 4.03 13.51
N PRO A 388 -10.96 4.47 12.45
CA PRO A 388 -12.07 3.78 11.79
C PRO A 388 -11.60 2.52 11.05
N GLU A 389 -12.51 1.58 10.87
CA GLU A 389 -12.26 0.23 10.42
C GLU A 389 -11.56 0.19 9.05
N THR A 390 -10.77 -0.85 8.76
CA THR A 390 -9.84 -0.94 7.60
C THR A 390 -8.70 0.10 7.57
N SER A 391 -8.70 1.12 8.44
CA SER A 391 -7.50 1.95 8.63
C SER A 391 -6.38 1.12 9.27
N ARG A 392 -5.14 1.39 8.84
CA ARG A 392 -3.95 0.69 9.33
C ARG A 392 -2.89 1.70 9.75
N LEU A 393 -2.34 1.54 10.94
CA LEU A 393 -1.24 2.32 11.49
C LEU A 393 0.05 1.49 11.46
N VAL A 394 1.19 2.13 11.21
CA VAL A 394 2.49 1.57 11.60
C VAL A 394 2.71 1.97 13.06
N LEU A 395 2.99 1.00 13.94
CA LEU A 395 3.33 1.29 15.33
C LEU A 395 4.77 1.84 15.44
N PRO A 396 5.00 2.86 16.28
CA PRO A 396 6.35 3.20 16.72
C PRO A 396 7.02 2.00 17.42
N PRO A 397 8.35 1.81 17.32
CA PRO A 397 9.05 0.74 18.02
C PRO A 397 9.11 0.98 19.54
N ASP A 398 9.32 2.23 19.96
CA ASP A 398 9.52 2.62 21.35
C ASP A 398 8.21 3.00 22.07
N LEU A 399 7.24 2.08 22.13
CA LEU A 399 5.96 2.30 22.79
C LEU A 399 6.07 2.22 24.34
N PRO A 400 5.47 3.18 25.08
CA PRO A 400 5.35 3.09 26.54
C PRO A 400 4.54 1.84 26.96
N PRO A 401 4.93 1.10 28.03
CA PRO A 401 4.28 -0.17 28.39
C PRO A 401 2.77 -0.13 28.60
N ASP A 402 2.22 0.97 29.15
CA ASP A 402 0.76 1.18 29.30
C ASP A 402 0.04 1.25 27.94
N LEU A 403 0.65 1.92 26.95
CA LEU A 403 0.11 2.04 25.60
C LEU A 403 0.21 0.72 24.83
N SER A 404 1.31 -0.02 24.99
CA SER A 404 1.46 -1.38 24.45
C SER A 404 0.38 -2.31 25.00
N LEU A 405 0.16 -2.33 26.32
CA LEU A 405 -0.86 -3.16 26.97
C LEU A 405 -2.29 -2.83 26.49
N LYS A 406 -2.58 -1.55 26.26
CA LYS A 406 -3.86 -1.11 25.68
C LYS A 406 -4.03 -1.57 24.24
N ILE A 407 -2.99 -1.48 23.42
CA ILE A 407 -2.99 -1.98 22.03
C ILE A 407 -3.16 -3.50 22.00
N GLU A 408 -2.41 -4.25 22.81
CA GLU A 408 -2.56 -5.71 22.95
C GLU A 408 -3.99 -6.13 23.34
N THR A 409 -4.59 -5.40 24.29
CA THR A 409 -5.97 -5.61 24.73
C THR A 409 -6.97 -5.34 23.60
N TYR A 410 -6.80 -4.22 22.88
CA TYR A 410 -7.63 -3.84 21.74
C TYR A 410 -7.54 -4.88 20.61
N GLU A 411 -6.33 -5.31 20.23
CA GLU A 411 -6.14 -6.30 19.16
C GLU A 411 -6.70 -7.67 19.54
N LYS A 412 -6.54 -8.09 20.79
CA LYS A 412 -7.12 -9.33 21.33
C LYS A 412 -8.65 -9.32 21.27
N ASP A 413 -9.29 -8.31 21.84
CA ASP A 413 -10.76 -8.26 21.97
C ASP A 413 -11.43 -8.03 20.60
N LYS A 414 -10.78 -7.25 19.71
CA LYS A 414 -11.17 -7.11 18.31
C LYS A 414 -10.99 -8.41 17.51
N SER A 415 -9.94 -9.18 17.79
CA SER A 415 -9.72 -10.50 17.16
C SER A 415 -10.74 -11.54 17.60
N ALA A 416 -11.24 -11.48 18.84
CA ALA A 416 -12.36 -12.30 19.28
C ALA A 416 -13.64 -12.01 18.47
N LEU A 417 -14.02 -10.73 18.32
CA LEU A 417 -15.14 -10.32 17.45
C LEU A 417 -14.95 -10.77 15.99
N LYS A 418 -13.72 -10.67 15.46
CA LYS A 418 -13.38 -11.16 14.11
C LYS A 418 -13.58 -12.66 13.97
N SER A 419 -13.14 -13.47 14.95
CA SER A 419 -13.36 -14.92 14.91
C SER A 419 -14.84 -15.24 14.94
N GLU A 420 -15.57 -14.79 15.97
CA GLU A 420 -17.01 -15.03 16.14
C GLU A 420 -17.82 -14.74 14.87
N LEU A 421 -17.55 -13.59 14.23
CA LEU A 421 -18.26 -13.16 13.04
C LEU A 421 -17.91 -13.98 11.79
N ARG A 422 -16.63 -14.33 11.63
CA ARG A 422 -16.11 -15.19 10.55
C ARG A 422 -16.60 -16.64 10.71
N ASP A 423 -16.72 -17.12 11.96
CA ASP A 423 -17.20 -18.44 12.35
C ASP A 423 -18.73 -18.56 12.19
N ALA A 424 -19.47 -17.51 12.52
CA ALA A 424 -20.90 -17.41 12.24
C ALA A 424 -21.17 -17.46 10.73
N ILE A 425 -20.44 -16.72 9.90
CA ILE A 425 -20.61 -16.78 8.44
C ILE A 425 -20.27 -18.18 7.90
N TYR A 426 -19.16 -18.79 8.35
CA TYR A 426 -18.78 -20.14 7.94
C TYR A 426 -19.85 -21.18 8.30
N THR A 427 -20.42 -21.09 9.51
CA THR A 427 -21.42 -22.03 10.02
C THR A 427 -22.79 -21.83 9.37
N LEU A 428 -23.20 -20.58 9.18
CA LEU A 428 -24.51 -20.22 8.60
C LEU A 428 -24.54 -20.27 7.07
N ASP A 429 -23.42 -20.56 6.39
CA ASP A 429 -23.30 -20.52 4.92
C ASP A 429 -24.38 -21.34 4.20
N ARG A 430 -24.72 -22.51 4.77
CA ARG A 430 -25.73 -23.47 4.28
C ARG A 430 -27.15 -23.14 4.73
N VAL A 431 -27.32 -22.22 5.68
CA VAL A 431 -28.60 -21.87 6.27
C VAL A 431 -29.36 -20.93 5.33
N HIS A 432 -30.68 -21.16 5.22
CA HIS A 432 -31.58 -20.34 4.40
C HIS A 432 -31.44 -18.84 4.73
N ALA A 433 -31.48 -17.97 3.70
CA ALA A 433 -31.06 -16.58 3.82
C ALA A 433 -31.78 -15.78 4.92
N SER A 434 -33.08 -15.98 5.09
CA SER A 434 -33.85 -15.39 6.19
C SER A 434 -33.30 -15.79 7.57
N LYS A 435 -33.22 -17.10 7.87
CA LYS A 435 -32.67 -17.62 9.13
C LYS A 435 -31.21 -17.22 9.36
N ARG A 436 -30.43 -17.09 8.29
CA ARG A 436 -29.04 -16.60 8.31
C ARG A 436 -28.98 -15.11 8.70
N ALA A 437 -29.86 -14.28 8.13
CA ALA A 437 -30.00 -12.88 8.50
C ALA A 437 -30.56 -12.69 9.92
N ASP A 438 -31.47 -13.56 10.37
CA ASP A 438 -31.99 -13.56 11.74
C ASP A 438 -30.88 -13.85 12.75
N ALA A 439 -30.11 -14.92 12.55
CA ALA A 439 -28.99 -15.28 13.42
C ALA A 439 -27.89 -14.19 13.44
N LEU A 440 -27.61 -13.54 12.31
CA LEU A 440 -26.66 -12.43 12.25
C LEU A 440 -27.18 -11.16 12.96
N ARG A 441 -28.50 -10.89 12.96
CA ARG A 441 -29.10 -9.80 13.76
C ARG A 441 -29.03 -10.07 15.26
N THR A 442 -29.15 -11.33 15.68
CA THR A 442 -28.87 -11.74 17.07
C THR A 442 -27.41 -11.48 17.43
N LEU A 443 -26.46 -11.99 16.64
CA LEU A 443 -25.02 -11.76 16.87
C LEU A 443 -24.66 -10.28 16.86
N ALA A 444 -25.26 -9.47 15.99
CA ALA A 444 -25.07 -8.02 15.94
C ALA A 444 -25.48 -7.34 17.26
N SER A 445 -26.58 -7.81 17.86
CA SER A 445 -27.10 -7.30 19.14
C SER A 445 -26.19 -7.71 20.30
N GLU A 446 -25.70 -8.95 20.31
CA GLU A 446 -24.77 -9.49 21.30
C GLU A 446 -23.39 -8.83 21.25
N GLN A 447 -22.90 -8.48 20.05
CA GLN A 447 -21.59 -7.85 19.85
C GLN A 447 -21.59 -6.34 20.07
N SER A 448 -22.74 -5.64 20.01
CA SER A 448 -22.78 -4.17 20.07
C SER A 448 -22.04 -3.55 21.28
N PRO A 449 -22.26 -3.99 22.54
CA PRO A 449 -21.58 -3.40 23.70
C PRO A 449 -20.05 -3.59 23.69
N ARG A 450 -19.55 -4.60 22.95
CA ARG A 450 -18.12 -4.86 22.78
C ARG A 450 -17.52 -3.97 21.69
N PHE A 451 -18.27 -3.61 20.65
CA PHE A 451 -17.87 -2.54 19.73
C PHE A 451 -17.77 -1.19 20.44
N ASP A 452 -18.74 -0.86 21.30
CA ASP A 452 -18.72 0.39 22.08
C ASP A 452 -17.49 0.44 23.02
N THR A 453 -17.17 -0.70 23.67
CA THR A 453 -15.96 -0.84 24.50
C THR A 453 -14.66 -0.70 23.69
N LEU A 454 -14.60 -1.27 22.48
CA LEU A 454 -13.43 -1.13 21.60
C LEU A 454 -13.23 0.30 21.08
N GLU A 455 -14.29 1.07 20.83
CA GLU A 455 -14.13 2.49 20.45
C GLU A 455 -13.67 3.35 21.63
N ALA A 456 -14.14 3.08 22.86
CA ALA A 456 -13.62 3.74 24.06
C ALA A 456 -12.13 3.44 24.27
N LEU A 457 -11.71 2.18 24.15
CA LEU A 457 -10.30 1.78 24.22
C LEU A 457 -9.47 2.35 23.05
N ALA A 458 -10.06 2.51 21.86
CA ALA A 458 -9.40 3.20 20.76
C ALA A 458 -9.19 4.70 21.06
N ASP A 459 -10.13 5.38 21.74
CA ASP A 459 -9.92 6.77 22.19
C ASP A 459 -8.86 6.87 23.30
N GLU A 460 -8.74 5.89 24.22
CA GLU A 460 -7.60 5.81 25.15
C GLU A 460 -6.26 5.63 24.42
N ILE A 461 -6.20 4.78 23.39
CA ILE A 461 -5.00 4.57 22.57
C ILE A 461 -4.65 5.85 21.78
N ARG A 462 -5.64 6.59 21.28
CA ARG A 462 -5.44 7.92 20.65
C ARG A 462 -4.92 8.96 21.64
N ALA A 463 -5.37 8.92 22.89
CA ALA A 463 -4.81 9.75 23.96
C ALA A 463 -3.35 9.38 24.26
N GLY A 464 -3.02 8.09 24.34
CA GLY A 464 -1.64 7.62 24.47
C GLY A 464 -0.73 8.04 23.31
N PHE A 465 -1.18 7.88 22.05
CA PHE A 465 -0.42 8.31 20.88
C PHE A 465 -0.15 9.83 20.87
N ALA A 466 -1.08 10.65 21.37
CA ALA A 466 -0.92 12.10 21.45
C ALA A 466 0.11 12.56 22.51
N LEU A 467 0.55 11.67 23.41
CA LEU A 467 1.58 11.93 24.42
C LEU A 467 2.99 11.46 23.99
N LEU A 468 3.13 10.81 22.83
CA LEU A 468 4.43 10.37 22.34
C LEU A 468 5.27 11.56 21.84
N PRO A 469 6.62 11.53 22.02
CA PRO A 469 7.50 12.58 21.48
C PRO A 469 7.54 12.59 19.95
N ASN A 470 7.30 11.43 19.33
CA ASN A 470 7.14 11.26 17.89
C ASN A 470 5.79 10.55 17.62
N PRO A 471 4.66 11.28 17.61
CA PRO A 471 3.35 10.68 17.35
C PRO A 471 3.24 10.21 15.89
N PRO A 472 2.42 9.18 15.57
CA PRO A 472 2.27 8.70 14.20
C PRO A 472 1.80 9.82 13.24
N GLY A 473 2.68 10.24 12.33
CA GLY A 473 2.49 11.48 11.57
C GLY A 473 3.63 11.79 10.60
N PRO A 474 3.57 12.97 9.94
CA PRO A 474 4.68 13.47 9.13
C PRO A 474 5.96 13.55 9.99
N PRO A 475 7.08 12.96 9.56
CA PRO A 475 8.30 12.98 10.36
C PRO A 475 8.85 14.40 10.40
N THR A 476 9.20 14.89 11.58
CA THR A 476 9.80 16.21 11.78
C THR A 476 11.13 16.29 11.04
N PRO A 477 11.32 17.18 10.04
CA PRO A 477 12.59 17.30 9.35
C PRO A 477 13.73 17.69 10.32
N PRO A 478 14.98 17.27 10.07
CA PRO A 478 16.10 17.66 10.92
C PRO A 478 16.18 19.19 11.02
N ALA A 479 16.42 19.69 12.24
CA ALA A 479 16.28 21.10 12.61
C ALA A 479 17.40 22.00 12.06
N PHE A 480 17.48 22.11 10.73
CA PHE A 480 18.30 23.10 10.04
C PHE A 480 17.80 24.53 10.31
N PRO A 481 18.69 25.54 10.24
CA PRO A 481 18.30 26.95 10.26
C PRO A 481 17.24 27.26 9.20
N ALA A 482 16.25 28.10 9.54
CA ALA A 482 15.10 28.37 8.67
C ALA A 482 15.50 28.85 7.26
N ALA A 483 16.60 29.62 7.14
CA ALA A 483 17.16 30.05 5.86
C ALA A 483 17.64 28.85 5.02
N LEU A 484 18.40 27.93 5.61
CA LEU A 484 18.89 26.71 4.96
C LEU A 484 17.73 25.80 4.54
N SER A 485 16.75 25.57 5.42
CA SER A 485 15.52 24.82 5.09
C SER A 485 14.77 25.44 3.90
N THR A 486 14.68 26.77 3.85
CA THR A 486 14.05 27.50 2.74
C THR A 486 14.82 27.29 1.42
N ARG A 487 16.15 27.44 1.45
CA ARG A 487 17.02 27.21 0.27
C ARG A 487 16.90 25.78 -0.27
N ILE A 488 16.98 24.78 0.61
CA ILE A 488 16.88 23.37 0.24
C ILE A 488 15.52 23.05 -0.39
N THR A 489 14.44 23.66 0.13
CA THR A 489 13.07 23.51 -0.42
C THR A 489 12.93 24.19 -1.78
N ALA A 490 13.49 25.39 -1.97
CA ALA A 490 13.50 26.08 -3.26
C ALA A 490 14.28 25.30 -4.32
N TYR A 491 15.47 24.79 -3.98
CA TYR A 491 16.28 23.92 -4.83
C TYR A 491 15.50 22.67 -5.30
N GLN A 492 14.82 21.97 -4.40
CA GLN A 492 14.01 20.79 -4.76
C GLN A 492 12.77 21.15 -5.59
N THR A 493 12.16 22.31 -5.33
CA THR A 493 11.01 22.80 -6.12
C THR A 493 11.41 23.03 -7.57
N GLU A 494 12.51 23.73 -7.81
CA GLU A 494 13.04 24.02 -9.16
C GLU A 494 13.59 22.77 -9.86
N LYS A 495 14.30 21.89 -9.14
CA LYS A 495 14.72 20.57 -9.65
C LYS A 495 13.51 19.74 -10.11
N THR A 496 12.43 19.73 -9.32
CA THR A 496 11.20 19.01 -9.63
C THR A 496 10.44 19.65 -10.81
N ALA A 497 10.47 20.98 -10.94
CA ALA A 497 9.90 21.68 -12.10
C ALA A 497 10.63 21.30 -13.40
N LEU A 498 11.97 21.30 -13.42
CA LEU A 498 12.76 20.86 -14.56
C LEU A 498 12.52 19.37 -14.89
N GLN A 499 12.44 18.49 -13.88
CA GLN A 499 12.09 17.08 -14.09
C GLN A 499 10.70 16.91 -14.74
N LYS A 500 9.70 17.71 -14.34
CA LYS A 500 8.36 17.70 -14.97
C LYS A 500 8.38 18.15 -16.43
N ILE A 501 9.24 19.11 -16.79
CA ILE A 501 9.39 19.56 -18.19
C ILE A 501 10.07 18.48 -19.05
N LEU A 502 11.16 17.87 -18.57
CA LEU A 502 11.80 16.73 -19.27
C LEU A 502 10.83 15.55 -19.44
N GLN A 503 10.03 15.26 -18.41
CA GLN A 503 9.00 14.24 -18.44
C GLN A 503 7.95 14.51 -19.52
N ALA A 504 7.44 15.75 -19.60
CA ALA A 504 6.47 16.14 -20.63
C ALA A 504 7.05 15.95 -22.05
N SER A 505 8.29 16.39 -22.27
CA SER A 505 8.98 16.28 -23.56
C SER A 505 9.16 14.83 -24.03
N LEU A 506 9.60 13.92 -23.14
CA LEU A 506 9.66 12.49 -23.53
C LEU A 506 8.28 11.84 -23.64
N ASP A 507 7.26 12.31 -22.92
CA ASP A 507 5.88 11.88 -23.13
C ASP A 507 5.30 12.35 -24.47
N GLU A 508 5.80 13.44 -25.06
CA GLU A 508 5.45 13.86 -26.41
C GLU A 508 6.12 12.97 -27.46
N VAL A 509 7.43 12.68 -27.31
CA VAL A 509 8.11 11.68 -28.16
C VAL A 509 7.41 10.33 -28.09
N ARG A 510 6.98 9.90 -26.89
CA ARG A 510 6.24 8.64 -26.66
C ARG A 510 4.95 8.58 -27.48
N LYS A 511 4.11 9.63 -27.38
CA LYS A 511 2.84 9.75 -28.10
C LYS A 511 3.04 9.80 -29.61
N ALA A 512 4.00 10.61 -30.08
CA ALA A 512 4.26 10.83 -31.50
C ALA A 512 4.69 9.55 -32.24
N ASN A 513 5.33 8.60 -31.55
CA ASN A 513 5.83 7.35 -32.13
C ASN A 513 5.00 6.11 -31.74
N GLY A 514 3.88 6.27 -31.01
CA GLY A 514 2.98 5.16 -30.67
C GLY A 514 3.55 4.11 -29.70
N VAL A 515 4.54 4.47 -28.88
CA VAL A 515 5.22 3.53 -27.96
C VAL A 515 4.59 3.57 -26.57
N ASP A 516 4.35 2.40 -25.95
CA ASP A 516 3.75 2.34 -24.60
C ASP A 516 4.67 2.88 -23.49
N SER A 517 5.97 2.55 -23.52
CA SER A 517 6.94 2.94 -22.49
C SER A 517 8.38 3.03 -23.01
N PHE A 518 9.16 3.89 -22.36
CA PHE A 518 10.62 3.84 -22.36
C PHE A 518 11.09 3.19 -21.06
N LYS A 519 12.23 2.49 -21.11
CA LYS A 519 13.08 2.27 -19.94
C LYS A 519 14.40 2.99 -20.15
N LEU A 520 14.87 3.69 -19.12
CA LEU A 520 16.24 4.18 -19.07
C LEU A 520 17.06 3.23 -18.20
N VAL A 521 17.96 2.47 -18.81
CA VAL A 521 18.87 1.58 -18.09
C VAL A 521 20.21 2.29 -17.95
N LYS A 522 20.64 2.48 -16.70
CA LYS A 522 22.03 2.84 -16.40
C LYS A 522 22.91 1.67 -16.82
N LYS A 523 23.73 1.84 -17.86
CA LYS A 523 24.77 0.87 -18.19
C LYS A 523 25.86 1.00 -17.13
N ASP A 524 26.26 -0.12 -16.54
CA ASP A 524 27.41 -0.13 -15.64
C ASP A 524 28.65 0.37 -16.37
N ALA A 525 29.31 1.35 -15.77
CA ALA A 525 30.52 1.91 -16.33
C ALA A 525 31.67 0.89 -16.18
N PRO A 526 32.58 0.77 -17.16
CA PRO A 526 33.91 0.25 -16.85
C PRO A 526 34.52 1.12 -15.74
N SER A 527 35.35 0.52 -14.89
CA SER A 527 35.75 1.07 -13.58
C SER A 527 36.41 2.46 -13.57
N VAL A 528 36.78 3.00 -14.73
CA VAL A 528 37.21 4.40 -14.92
C VAL A 528 36.46 5.01 -16.12
N GLY A 529 35.18 5.34 -15.94
CA GLY A 529 34.37 5.96 -17.00
C GLY A 529 33.08 6.63 -16.49
N PRO A 530 32.47 7.54 -17.28
CA PRO A 530 31.15 8.08 -16.96
C PRO A 530 30.07 6.98 -17.07
N ALA A 531 29.11 6.99 -16.15
CA ALA A 531 27.91 6.16 -16.28
C ALA A 531 27.15 6.57 -17.54
N THR A 532 26.97 5.64 -18.47
CA THR A 532 26.24 5.87 -19.73
C THR A 532 24.82 5.34 -19.60
N PHE A 533 23.83 6.16 -19.93
CA PHE A 533 22.44 5.73 -19.90
C PHE A 533 22.02 5.23 -21.29
N ARG A 534 21.35 4.08 -21.35
CA ARG A 534 20.77 3.51 -22.56
C ARG A 534 19.25 3.61 -22.49
N PHE A 535 18.64 4.08 -23.57
CA PHE A 535 17.21 3.88 -23.81
C PHE A 535 16.98 2.44 -24.27
N GLU A 536 16.20 1.71 -23.48
CA GLU A 536 15.57 0.46 -23.88
C GLU A 536 14.12 0.75 -24.24
N VAL A 537 13.78 0.40 -25.47
CA VAL A 537 12.42 0.48 -26.03
C VAL A 537 11.99 -0.96 -26.34
N PRO A 538 10.72 -1.35 -26.11
CA PRO A 538 10.22 -2.64 -26.57
C PRO A 538 10.51 -2.82 -28.06
N LYS A 539 11.07 -3.98 -28.46
CA LYS A 539 11.45 -4.24 -29.86
C LYS A 539 10.25 -4.02 -30.78
N SER A 540 10.38 -3.04 -31.66
CA SER A 540 9.43 -2.66 -32.70
C SER A 540 10.23 -2.12 -33.89
N GLU A 541 9.61 -2.05 -35.07
CA GLU A 541 10.24 -1.58 -36.31
C GLU A 541 10.74 -0.12 -36.20
N ASN A 542 10.20 0.65 -35.26
CA ASN A 542 10.54 2.06 -35.03
C ASN A 542 11.48 2.29 -33.83
N SER A 543 12.04 1.25 -33.18
CA SER A 543 12.80 1.40 -31.92
C SER A 543 13.93 2.42 -32.00
N ASP A 544 14.65 2.46 -33.12
CA ASP A 544 15.85 3.26 -33.25
C ASP A 544 15.52 4.72 -33.59
N ALA A 545 14.45 4.95 -34.36
CA ALA A 545 13.88 6.28 -34.59
C ALA A 545 13.34 6.88 -33.28
N VAL A 546 12.67 6.06 -32.46
CA VAL A 546 12.19 6.42 -31.12
C VAL A 546 13.35 6.82 -30.19
N ILE A 547 14.45 6.06 -30.20
CA ILE A 547 15.65 6.36 -29.41
C ILE A 547 16.33 7.65 -29.90
N ALA A 548 16.42 7.88 -31.21
CA ALA A 548 16.96 9.10 -31.78
C ALA A 548 16.12 10.34 -31.43
N ALA A 549 14.79 10.24 -31.52
CA ALA A 549 13.88 11.30 -31.13
C ALA A 549 13.95 11.63 -29.63
N ALA A 550 14.08 10.62 -28.76
CA ALA A 550 14.26 10.82 -27.33
C ALA A 550 15.58 11.53 -27.00
N ARG A 551 16.69 11.17 -27.67
CA ARG A 551 17.99 11.88 -27.55
C ARG A 551 17.86 13.35 -27.96
N LYS A 552 17.27 13.64 -29.13
CA LYS A 552 17.07 15.00 -29.62
C LYS A 552 16.23 15.86 -28.66
N ALA A 553 15.22 15.27 -28.02
CA ALA A 553 14.41 15.94 -27.01
C ALA A 553 15.21 16.30 -25.74
N ILE A 554 16.14 15.44 -25.31
CA ILE A 554 17.06 15.67 -24.19
C ILE A 554 18.10 16.75 -24.53
N GLU A 555 18.69 16.69 -25.72
CA GLU A 555 19.64 17.70 -26.22
C GLU A 555 18.98 19.08 -26.29
N THR A 556 17.71 19.12 -26.72
CA THR A 556 16.86 20.31 -26.74
C THR A 556 16.60 20.83 -25.32
N PHE A 557 16.11 19.99 -24.42
CA PHE A 557 15.89 20.33 -23.01
C PHE A 557 17.15 20.86 -22.31
N ASN A 558 18.30 20.21 -22.52
CA ASN A 558 19.58 20.60 -21.92
C ASN A 558 20.03 21.99 -22.37
N ARG A 559 19.93 22.29 -23.67
CA ARG A 559 20.25 23.62 -24.23
C ARG A 559 19.26 24.67 -23.74
N ASP A 560 17.96 24.40 -23.86
CA ASP A 560 16.91 25.38 -23.61
C ASP A 560 16.77 25.71 -22.11
N HIS A 561 17.38 24.91 -21.21
CA HIS A 561 17.44 25.12 -19.77
C HIS A 561 18.87 25.15 -19.19
N GLU A 562 19.91 25.27 -20.02
CA GLU A 562 21.33 25.21 -19.62
C GLU A 562 21.63 26.09 -18.39
N LYS A 563 21.20 27.35 -18.44
CA LYS A 563 21.38 28.30 -17.33
C LYS A 563 20.71 27.82 -16.03
N ARG A 564 19.48 27.31 -16.09
CA ARG A 564 18.73 26.82 -14.91
C ARG A 564 19.42 25.58 -14.30
N LEU A 565 19.95 24.71 -15.15
CA LEU A 565 20.73 23.54 -14.73
C LEU A 565 22.05 23.96 -14.07
N ALA A 566 22.76 24.95 -14.63
CA ALA A 566 23.99 25.49 -14.07
C ALA A 566 23.76 26.24 -12.74
N ASP A 567 22.70 27.04 -12.63
CA ASP A 567 22.36 27.79 -11.42
C ASP A 567 21.88 26.85 -10.28
N LEU A 568 21.11 25.79 -10.59
CA LEU A 568 20.87 24.67 -9.65
C LEU A 568 22.16 23.98 -9.22
N GLY A 569 23.12 23.79 -10.13
CA GLY A 569 24.42 23.19 -9.82
C GLY A 569 25.21 23.99 -8.77
N LYS A 570 25.21 25.32 -8.89
CA LYS A 570 25.82 26.23 -7.90
C LYS A 570 25.10 26.19 -6.55
N GLU A 571 23.77 26.26 -6.57
CA GLU A 571 22.97 26.24 -5.34
C GLU A 571 23.12 24.92 -4.57
N ARG A 572 23.28 23.79 -5.29
CA ARG A 572 23.57 22.48 -4.70
C ARG A 572 24.85 22.49 -3.85
N GLU A 573 25.97 22.95 -4.41
CA GLU A 573 27.24 22.97 -3.69
C GLU A 573 27.25 24.03 -2.57
N ALA A 574 26.55 25.15 -2.75
CA ALA A 574 26.36 26.12 -1.68
C ALA A 574 25.56 25.54 -0.50
N ILE A 575 24.51 24.75 -0.77
CA ILE A 575 23.76 23.99 0.24
C ILE A 575 24.67 22.96 0.95
N ARG A 576 25.55 22.25 0.24
CA ARG A 576 26.51 21.30 0.86
C ARG A 576 27.40 21.99 1.88
N VAL A 577 28.00 23.12 1.51
CA VAL A 577 28.91 23.87 2.40
C VAL A 577 28.17 24.36 3.65
N GLU A 578 26.89 24.73 3.54
CA GLU A 578 26.08 25.18 4.67
C GLU A 578 25.64 24.01 5.58
N VAL A 579 25.22 22.88 5.00
CA VAL A 579 24.92 21.64 5.77
C VAL A 579 26.17 21.08 6.42
N ALA A 580 27.35 21.14 5.78
CA ALA A 580 28.62 20.70 6.36
C ALA A 580 29.03 21.54 7.57
N ARG A 581 28.81 22.86 7.51
CA ARG A 581 28.99 23.75 8.67
C ARG A 581 28.04 23.38 9.80
N PHE A 582 26.74 23.29 9.51
CA PHE A 582 25.74 22.86 10.50
C PHE A 582 26.05 21.48 11.12
N ALA A 583 26.55 20.53 10.33
CA ALA A 583 26.93 19.20 10.80
C ALA A 583 28.14 19.22 11.75
N THR A 584 29.01 20.22 11.62
CA THR A 584 30.16 20.44 12.52
C THR A 584 29.72 21.11 13.82
N ASP A 585 28.81 22.07 13.74
CA ASP A 585 28.36 22.88 14.88
C ASP A 585 27.27 22.19 15.72
N SER A 586 26.48 21.29 15.12
CA SER A 586 25.28 20.70 15.74
C SER A 586 25.51 19.30 16.31
N LYS A 587 25.37 19.16 17.64
CA LYS A 587 25.35 17.84 18.31
C LYS A 587 24.30 16.88 17.75
N ALA A 588 23.18 17.39 17.24
CA ALA A 588 22.11 16.57 16.65
C ALA A 588 22.43 16.03 15.25
N ALA A 589 23.49 16.52 14.62
CA ALA A 589 24.00 16.07 13.32
C ALA A 589 25.32 15.27 13.43
N SER A 590 25.92 15.21 14.63
CA SER A 590 27.18 14.52 14.89
C SER A 590 27.17 13.06 14.42
N GLY A 591 28.25 12.64 13.75
CA GLY A 591 28.41 11.29 13.22
C GLY A 591 27.64 10.98 11.93
N LYS A 592 26.67 11.81 11.52
CA LYS A 592 26.06 11.71 10.19
C LYS A 592 26.95 12.42 9.16
N SER A 593 27.06 11.84 7.96
CA SER A 593 27.68 12.57 6.85
C SER A 593 26.76 13.71 6.40
N VAL A 594 27.35 14.75 5.80
CA VAL A 594 26.62 15.80 5.05
C VAL A 594 25.55 15.18 4.17
N GLU A 595 25.90 14.06 3.55
CA GLU A 595 25.08 13.41 2.56
C GLU A 595 23.91 12.64 3.18
N THR A 596 24.13 11.99 4.32
CA THR A 596 23.07 11.39 5.14
C THR A 596 22.06 12.45 5.57
N LEU A 597 22.52 13.61 6.05
CA LEU A 597 21.64 14.70 6.52
C LEU A 597 20.76 15.28 5.40
N LEU A 598 21.30 15.36 4.18
CA LEU A 598 20.55 15.82 3.01
C LEU A 598 19.60 14.75 2.48
N ALA A 599 20.02 13.49 2.41
CA ALA A 599 19.14 12.37 2.06
C ALA A 599 17.98 12.24 3.08
N ASP A 600 18.27 12.39 4.38
CA ASP A 600 17.27 12.46 5.44
C ASP A 600 16.30 13.62 5.17
N PHE A 601 16.77 14.86 5.06
CA PHE A 601 15.90 16.03 4.86
C PHE A 601 15.06 15.92 3.57
N TYR A 602 15.61 15.38 2.47
CA TYR A 602 14.86 15.12 1.24
C TYR A 602 13.81 14.03 1.41
N ALA A 603 14.10 12.96 2.16
CA ALA A 603 13.10 11.97 2.53
C ALA A 603 12.01 12.61 3.40
N HIS A 604 12.34 13.49 4.35
CA HIS A 604 11.36 14.19 5.18
C HIS A 604 10.49 15.16 4.36
N LEU A 605 11.04 15.88 3.37
CA LEU A 605 10.25 16.70 2.44
C LEU A 605 9.28 15.87 1.59
N GLN A 606 9.77 14.81 0.93
CA GLN A 606 8.92 13.93 0.11
C GLN A 606 7.85 13.21 0.94
N GLN A 607 8.19 12.83 2.18
CA GLN A 607 7.20 12.33 3.13
C GLN A 607 6.21 13.43 3.50
N GLY A 608 6.64 14.66 3.77
CA GLY A 608 5.76 15.80 4.04
C GLY A 608 4.72 16.04 2.95
N GLU A 609 5.14 16.07 1.68
CA GLU A 609 4.22 16.14 0.51
C GLU A 609 3.23 14.97 0.51
N ARG A 610 3.72 13.73 0.67
CA ARG A 610 2.88 12.52 0.76
C ARG A 610 1.87 12.62 1.92
N TRP A 611 2.28 13.13 3.08
CA TRP A 611 1.47 13.28 4.27
C TRP A 611 0.36 14.33 4.11
N GLN A 612 0.49 15.32 3.20
CA GLN A 612 -0.63 16.21 2.87
C GLN A 612 -1.84 15.45 2.30
N HIS A 613 -1.62 14.40 1.51
CA HIS A 613 -2.69 13.51 1.03
C HIS A 613 -3.31 12.68 2.17
N TYR A 614 -2.52 12.33 3.19
CA TYR A 614 -2.96 11.59 4.37
C TYR A 614 -3.52 12.46 5.51
N ARG A 615 -3.54 13.81 5.43
CA ARG A 615 -4.00 14.70 6.51
C ARG A 615 -5.34 14.27 7.11
N TYR A 616 -6.34 13.95 6.28
CA TYR A 616 -7.66 13.53 6.77
C TYR A 616 -7.70 12.08 7.26
N TYR A 617 -6.84 11.19 6.74
CA TYR A 617 -6.67 9.84 7.29
C TYR A 617 -6.11 9.96 8.72
N GLN A 618 -5.03 10.72 8.90
CA GLN A 618 -4.42 10.95 10.21
C GLN A 618 -5.43 11.55 11.21
N ILE A 619 -6.20 12.57 10.80
CA ILE A 619 -7.22 13.18 11.67
C ILE A 619 -8.34 12.16 11.99
N ALA A 620 -8.89 11.44 11.00
CA ALA A 620 -9.93 10.44 11.24
C ALA A 620 -9.49 9.35 12.25
N THR A 621 -8.25 8.86 12.09
CA THR A 621 -7.70 7.77 12.89
C THR A 621 -7.20 8.23 14.27
N LEU A 622 -6.64 9.44 14.42
CA LEU A 622 -5.90 9.88 15.62
C LEU A 622 -6.46 11.11 16.35
N GLN A 623 -7.26 11.98 15.73
CA GLN A 623 -7.80 13.16 16.42
C GLN A 623 -8.80 12.73 17.50
N GLN A 624 -8.62 13.20 18.74
CA GLN A 624 -9.56 12.97 19.83
C GLN A 624 -10.82 13.85 19.67
N GLY A 625 -11.95 13.40 20.23
CA GLY A 625 -13.21 14.15 20.23
C GLY A 625 -14.06 14.01 18.96
N LEU A 626 -13.72 13.10 18.05
CA LEU A 626 -14.56 12.74 16.89
C LEU A 626 -15.36 11.48 17.23
N SER A 627 -16.68 11.50 17.00
CA SER A 627 -17.48 10.26 17.12
C SER A 627 -17.07 9.23 16.07
N PRO A 628 -17.29 7.92 16.29
CA PRO A 628 -16.97 6.88 15.30
C PRO A 628 -17.56 7.19 13.91
N GLN A 629 -18.78 7.74 13.84
CA GLN A 629 -19.39 8.17 12.59
C GLN A 629 -18.64 9.32 11.91
N GLN A 630 -18.17 10.33 12.66
CA GLN A 630 -17.35 11.41 12.11
C GLN A 630 -15.98 10.91 11.63
N ARG A 631 -15.37 9.97 12.36
CA ARG A 631 -14.12 9.31 11.94
C ARG A 631 -14.32 8.62 10.59
N ARG A 632 -15.37 7.80 10.48
CA ARG A 632 -15.76 7.11 9.24
C ARG A 632 -16.03 8.08 8.08
N LEU A 633 -16.79 9.15 8.34
CA LEU A 633 -17.14 10.18 7.36
C LEU A 633 -15.90 10.92 6.81
N LEU A 634 -14.93 11.22 7.69
CA LEU A 634 -13.68 11.90 7.32
C LEU A 634 -12.67 10.96 6.66
N PHE A 635 -12.66 9.68 7.06
CA PHE A 635 -11.84 8.64 6.44
C PHE A 635 -12.21 8.44 4.97
N GLU A 636 -13.49 8.47 4.61
CA GLU A 636 -13.90 8.43 3.21
C GLU A 636 -13.32 9.61 2.40
N VAL A 637 -13.37 10.85 2.92
CA VAL A 637 -12.75 12.01 2.25
C VAL A 637 -11.24 11.80 2.07
N ALA A 638 -10.59 11.07 2.97
CA ALA A 638 -9.20 10.66 2.80
C ALA A 638 -9.03 9.63 1.66
N LEU A 639 -9.88 8.60 1.59
CA LEU A 639 -9.83 7.60 0.50
C LEU A 639 -10.07 8.22 -0.88
N GLU A 640 -11.04 9.15 -0.99
CA GLU A 640 -11.27 9.94 -2.20
C GLU A 640 -10.02 10.75 -2.59
N ARG A 641 -9.39 11.44 -1.63
CA ARG A 641 -8.17 12.25 -1.86
C ARG A 641 -6.91 11.43 -2.16
N LEU A 642 -6.83 10.19 -1.71
CA LEU A 642 -5.78 9.25 -2.11
C LEU A 642 -5.94 8.78 -3.57
N ASN A 643 -7.09 9.03 -4.22
CA ASN A 643 -7.35 8.72 -5.64
C ASN A 643 -6.98 7.27 -5.99
N LEU A 644 -7.37 6.35 -5.09
CA LEU A 644 -7.02 4.93 -5.18
C LEU A 644 -7.49 4.36 -6.52
N SER A 645 -6.64 3.57 -7.17
CA SER A 645 -7.01 2.98 -8.44
C SER A 645 -8.03 1.86 -8.23
N LEU A 646 -9.26 2.10 -8.70
CA LEU A 646 -10.37 1.16 -8.61
C LEU A 646 -9.96 -0.22 -9.16
N PRO A 647 -10.25 -1.33 -8.45
CA PRO A 647 -9.97 -2.67 -8.93
C PRO A 647 -10.67 -3.00 -10.25
N ALA A 648 -10.14 -3.99 -10.98
CA ALA A 648 -10.85 -4.58 -12.11
C ALA A 648 -12.09 -5.35 -11.64
N GLY A 649 -13.06 -5.51 -12.53
CA GLY A 649 -14.28 -6.25 -12.23
C GLY A 649 -14.06 -7.76 -12.30
N GLU A 650 -14.75 -8.49 -11.41
CA GLU A 650 -14.76 -9.95 -11.36
C GLU A 650 -16.19 -10.45 -11.65
N TYR A 651 -16.34 -11.52 -12.43
CA TYR A 651 -17.64 -12.19 -12.56
C TYR A 651 -17.94 -13.04 -11.31
N PRO A 652 -19.22 -13.16 -10.89
CA PRO A 652 -19.60 -14.10 -9.84
C PRO A 652 -19.29 -15.57 -10.24
N PRO A 653 -19.05 -16.46 -9.26
CA PRO A 653 -18.77 -17.88 -9.47
C PRO A 653 -20.05 -18.74 -9.54
#